data_AF-A0A8T4HNT0-F1
#
_entry.id   AF-A0A8T4HNT0-F1
#
_cell.length_a   1.000
_cell.length_b   1.000
_cell.length_c   1.000
_cell.angle_alpha   90.00
_cell.angle_beta   90.00
_cell.angle_gamma   90.00
#
_symmetry.space_group_name_H-M   'P 1'
#
loop_
_entity.id
_entity.type
_entity.pdbx_description
1 polymer ?
#
loop_
_entity_poly.entity_id
_entity_poly.type
_entity_poly.pdbx_seq_one_letter_code
_entity_poly.pdbx_strand_id
1 'polypeptide(L)'
;MTDTSTVVEYLRWTAAELHRTQQLLREAESGAEEPVAIVGMACRFPGDVSTPEQLWELLADGREALGDLPSDRDWDLRWLSGAGIRARGGFLDGAADFDAEFFDMGPEDALATEPQQRLLLEVAWEAVESAGIDPLTLRGSFTGVYAGVSYHDYASRLRTLPPELMGHLGNGNAASVASGRVAYALGLVGAAVSVDTACSSSLTAMHLACQSLRRGECELALAGGAAVMYSPHTLLLSAHQGQLAPDGRCKPFAAASDGMVWGEGAGLVLLERLSAARRNGRRILGVIRGSAVNQDGASTGMAAPNGPGRQQLFRQALDDAGLAPGAVDAVEGHGTGTAIGDAIEAQAVLTVYGQDRPDGEPVWLGSSKPNVGHCQAAAGVAGVVKMVLAMQHGVLPPTLGVDRPTPLVRWRSGAVRVAGELVEWPRRDGPRRAGVSAFSVSGTNAHLILEEPPEAPDADPGDDRSAGAVPWVLSARSPSALRAQAARLAGHVAAGPGLTPLDVGWSLATGRSVFEHRAVVLGEDRGELVAGLEALSAGTAHPQVVVGDGSAGGPQGAGARKAGLVFGEGTAPHPGTGAGLYARFPVFASAFDKVCAQFDAELARPVREALFTGGRELREQPVYAASAVFALHVALARLLGAAGIDPGPFVGHGVGEIAAAYLAGVFGLHDAGKLVAARAALHGPQGTPQDADVQARLRELLGTVTFDKPAVPLVCDPTGQPVGERAAAPEYWLEQLTRPAPPCPVLPAQSAEGPLLYLGPVPEAPAPGLLYTSARPDAGESEEHALLSALARAHVQGVAVDWAALFEGAGRPRTVPLPTYAFQRQRYWLAESVPVDEEGS
;
A
#
# COMPACT_ATOMS: atom_id res chain seq x y z
N MET A 1 60.14 34.79 17.20
CA MET A 1 59.17 34.13 18.09
C MET A 1 57.87 34.05 17.30
N THR A 2 57.62 32.92 16.65
CA THR A 2 56.36 32.66 15.97
C THR A 2 55.24 32.65 17.01
N ASP A 3 54.18 33.39 16.74
CA ASP A 3 53.07 33.59 17.65
C ASP A 3 52.35 32.26 17.88
N THR A 4 52.51 31.71 19.09
CA THR A 4 51.93 30.44 19.51
C THR A 4 50.40 30.43 19.32
N SER A 5 49.73 31.59 19.34
CA SER A 5 48.28 31.69 19.13
C SER A 5 47.90 31.33 17.69
N THR A 6 48.65 31.81 16.70
CA THR A 6 48.39 31.52 15.27
C THR A 6 48.56 30.05 14.94
N VAL A 7 49.54 29.38 15.57
CA VAL A 7 49.76 27.93 15.41
C VAL A 7 48.60 27.12 15.99
N VAL A 8 48.07 27.52 17.15
CA VAL A 8 46.93 26.83 17.78
C VAL A 8 45.64 26.99 16.97
N GLU A 9 45.36 28.17 16.42
CA GLU A 9 44.20 28.38 15.54
C GLU A 9 44.31 27.58 14.24
N TYR A 10 45.50 27.55 13.63
CA TYR A 10 45.75 26.74 12.44
C TYR A 10 45.54 25.24 12.74
N LEU A 11 46.05 24.72 13.86
CA LEU A 11 45.85 23.33 14.26
C LEU A 11 44.38 22.99 14.53
N ARG A 12 43.60 23.90 15.13
CA ARG A 12 42.16 23.71 15.32
C ARG A 12 41.42 23.65 13.99
N TRP A 13 41.75 24.54 13.07
CA TRP A 13 41.16 24.55 11.73
C TRP A 13 41.52 23.26 10.96
N THR A 14 42.79 22.84 10.96
CA THR A 14 43.23 21.60 10.30
C THR A 14 42.59 20.35 10.93
N ALA A 15 42.41 20.31 12.25
CA ALA A 15 41.72 19.20 12.93
C ALA A 15 40.23 19.16 12.59
N ALA A 16 39.56 20.32 12.52
CA ALA A 16 38.16 20.41 12.11
C ALA A 16 37.98 19.99 10.63
N GLU A 17 38.88 20.41 9.75
CA GLU A 17 38.85 20.04 8.34
C GLU A 17 39.15 18.55 8.12
N LEU A 18 40.12 17.99 8.88
CA LEU A 18 40.37 16.56 8.89
C LEU A 18 39.15 15.78 9.37
N HIS A 19 38.49 16.22 10.44
CA HIS A 19 37.27 15.58 10.94
C HIS A 19 36.14 15.63 9.90
N ARG A 20 35.94 16.78 9.26
CA ARG A 20 34.98 16.95 8.18
C ARG A 20 35.28 16.07 6.98
N THR A 21 36.55 15.99 6.56
CA THR A 21 36.98 15.12 5.45
C THR A 21 36.80 13.64 5.81
N GLN A 22 37.14 13.24 7.03
CA GLN A 22 36.89 11.88 7.53
C GLN A 22 35.40 11.55 7.64
N GLN A 23 34.56 12.54 7.95
CA GLN A 23 33.11 12.37 7.97
C GLN A 23 32.58 12.20 6.54
N LEU A 24 32.96 13.10 5.62
CA LEU A 24 32.57 13.01 4.21
C LEU A 24 33.04 11.71 3.53
N LEU A 25 34.26 11.25 3.85
CA LEU A 25 34.77 9.97 3.37
C LEU A 25 33.93 8.81 3.89
N ARG A 26 33.66 8.78 5.20
CA ARG A 26 32.80 7.73 5.80
C ARG A 26 31.38 7.77 5.26
N GLU A 27 30.80 8.95 5.03
CA GLU A 27 29.48 9.11 4.42
C GLU A 27 29.48 8.57 2.98
N ALA A 28 30.50 8.89 2.18
CA ALA A 28 30.64 8.40 0.81
C ALA A 28 30.84 6.88 0.74
N GLU A 29 31.71 6.31 1.57
CA GLU A 29 31.94 4.86 1.69
C GLU A 29 30.65 4.15 2.17
N SER A 30 30.00 4.69 3.20
CA SER A 30 28.74 4.13 3.73
C SER A 30 27.58 4.18 2.74
N GLY A 31 27.55 5.18 1.85
CA GLY A 31 26.53 5.30 0.79
C GLY A 31 26.76 4.31 -0.35
N ALA A 32 28.03 4.07 -0.71
CA ALA A 32 28.38 3.11 -1.77
C ALA A 32 28.11 1.65 -1.37
N GLU A 33 28.25 1.33 -0.09
CA GLU A 33 28.03 0.00 0.48
C GLU A 33 26.70 -0.11 1.26
N GLU A 34 25.81 0.89 1.14
CA GLU A 34 24.58 0.92 1.92
C GLU A 34 23.71 -0.33 1.63
N PRO A 35 23.28 -1.08 2.67
CA PRO A 35 22.34 -2.17 2.49
C PRO A 35 21.00 -1.71 1.93
N VAL A 36 20.39 -2.54 1.07
CA VAL A 36 19.11 -2.24 0.45
C VAL A 36 18.03 -3.12 1.07
N ALA A 37 17.01 -2.51 1.65
CA ALA A 37 15.86 -3.19 2.22
C ALA A 37 14.89 -3.64 1.12
N ILE A 38 14.38 -4.86 1.26
CA ILE A 38 13.18 -5.34 0.57
C ILE A 38 11.99 -4.94 1.45
N VAL A 39 11.18 -3.98 1.00
CA VAL A 39 10.05 -3.43 1.77
C VAL A 39 8.70 -3.95 1.30
N GLY A 40 8.63 -4.53 0.09
CA GLY A 40 7.44 -5.17 -0.46
C GLY A 40 7.83 -6.25 -1.48
N MET A 41 6.95 -7.21 -1.73
CA MET A 41 7.13 -8.24 -2.74
C MET A 41 5.80 -8.83 -3.20
N ALA A 42 5.72 -9.22 -4.47
CA ALA A 42 4.59 -9.96 -5.03
C ALA A 42 5.08 -10.95 -6.08
N CYS A 43 4.30 -12.01 -6.34
CA CYS A 43 4.67 -13.02 -7.32
C CYS A 43 3.48 -13.79 -7.92
N ARG A 44 3.76 -14.43 -9.06
CA ARG A 44 2.94 -15.44 -9.73
C ARG A 44 3.83 -16.61 -10.10
N PHE A 45 3.49 -17.80 -9.64
CA PHE A 45 4.20 -19.04 -9.96
C PHE A 45 3.22 -20.19 -10.20
N PRO A 46 3.66 -21.29 -10.84
CA PRO A 46 2.84 -22.47 -11.08
C PRO A 46 2.24 -23.05 -9.80
N GLY A 47 1.06 -23.68 -9.92
CA GLY A 47 0.36 -24.34 -8.82
C GLY A 47 -0.54 -23.39 -8.04
N ASP A 48 -1.25 -22.51 -8.74
CA ASP A 48 -2.13 -21.45 -8.21
C ASP A 48 -1.42 -20.49 -7.24
N VAL A 49 -0.10 -20.35 -7.35
CA VAL A 49 0.67 -19.46 -6.49
C VAL A 49 0.51 -18.03 -6.98
N SER A 50 -0.30 -17.26 -6.24
CA SER A 50 -0.58 -15.85 -6.50
C SER A 50 -0.02 -14.90 -5.44
N THR A 51 0.57 -15.42 -4.37
CA THR A 51 1.15 -14.63 -3.27
C THR A 51 2.45 -15.25 -2.78
N PRO A 52 3.35 -14.46 -2.16
CA PRO A 52 4.54 -14.98 -1.50
C PRO A 52 4.22 -16.06 -0.46
N GLU A 53 3.15 -15.89 0.32
CA GLU A 53 2.72 -16.84 1.34
C GLU A 53 2.30 -18.19 0.74
N GLN A 54 1.57 -18.18 -0.38
CA GLN A 54 1.24 -19.41 -1.11
C GLN A 54 2.48 -20.10 -1.69
N LEU A 55 3.49 -19.33 -2.14
CA LEU A 55 4.77 -19.91 -2.55
C LEU A 55 5.45 -20.58 -1.36
N TRP A 56 5.45 -19.93 -0.19
CA TRP A 56 6.02 -20.52 1.02
C TRP A 56 5.35 -21.84 1.38
N GLU A 57 4.02 -21.88 1.44
CA GLU A 57 3.25 -23.10 1.73
C GLU A 57 3.63 -24.22 0.77
N LEU A 58 3.67 -23.93 -0.55
CA LEU A 58 4.05 -24.90 -1.57
C LEU A 58 5.47 -25.47 -1.35
N LEU A 59 6.43 -24.60 -1.04
CA LEU A 59 7.83 -24.99 -0.84
C LEU A 59 8.05 -25.73 0.48
N ALA A 60 7.47 -25.24 1.58
CA ALA A 60 7.61 -25.82 2.91
C ALA A 60 6.97 -27.22 2.99
N ASP A 61 5.84 -27.42 2.32
CA ASP A 61 5.18 -28.72 2.20
C ASP A 61 5.91 -29.69 1.24
N GLY A 62 6.93 -29.22 0.53
CA GLY A 62 7.68 -30.01 -0.44
C GLY A 62 6.84 -30.45 -1.64
N ARG A 63 5.88 -29.63 -2.09
CA ARG A 63 5.00 -29.96 -3.23
C ARG A 63 5.65 -29.61 -4.57
N GLU A 64 5.33 -30.40 -5.59
CA GLU A 64 5.67 -30.12 -7.00
C GLU A 64 4.46 -29.48 -7.71
N ALA A 65 4.65 -28.31 -8.32
CA ALA A 65 3.68 -27.61 -9.16
C ALA A 65 3.88 -27.89 -10.67
N LEU A 66 4.68 -28.89 -11.01
CA LEU A 66 4.89 -29.29 -12.40
C LEU A 66 3.64 -30.04 -12.89
N GLY A 67 3.05 -29.61 -14.00
CA GLY A 67 1.81 -30.15 -14.57
C GLY A 67 1.94 -30.44 -16.05
N ASP A 68 0.84 -30.88 -16.66
CA ASP A 68 0.75 -31.10 -18.10
C ASP A 68 0.99 -29.80 -18.90
N LEU A 69 1.26 -29.94 -20.21
CA LEU A 69 1.36 -28.77 -21.10
C LEU A 69 0.00 -28.04 -21.18
N PRO A 70 -0.01 -26.70 -21.28
CA PRO A 70 -1.25 -25.92 -21.28
C PRO A 70 -2.08 -26.22 -22.53
N SER A 71 -3.35 -26.57 -22.33
CA SER A 71 -4.31 -26.82 -23.42
C SER A 71 -5.04 -25.56 -23.89
N ASP A 72 -4.84 -24.44 -23.21
CA ASP A 72 -5.55 -23.18 -23.44
C ASP A 72 -4.71 -22.15 -24.22
N ARG A 73 -3.63 -22.57 -24.88
CA ARG A 73 -2.70 -21.65 -25.60
C ARG A 73 -2.61 -21.89 -27.10
N ASP A 74 -3.50 -22.72 -27.63
CA ASP A 74 -3.55 -23.14 -29.04
C ASP A 74 -2.29 -23.88 -29.52
N TRP A 75 -1.53 -24.50 -28.60
CA TRP A 75 -0.36 -25.29 -28.98
C TRP A 75 -0.75 -26.61 -29.65
N ASP A 76 -0.06 -27.01 -30.72
CA ASP A 76 -0.21 -28.36 -31.29
C ASP A 76 0.49 -29.41 -30.41
N LEU A 77 -0.23 -29.87 -29.38
CA LEU A 77 0.28 -30.86 -28.43
C LEU A 77 0.60 -32.21 -29.09
N ARG A 78 -0.03 -32.55 -30.22
CA ARG A 78 0.26 -33.80 -30.95
C ARG A 78 1.63 -33.73 -31.58
N TRP A 79 1.98 -32.59 -32.16
CA TRP A 79 3.30 -32.36 -32.73
C TRP A 79 4.40 -32.43 -31.66
N LEU A 80 4.16 -31.82 -30.49
CA LEU A 80 5.11 -31.88 -29.36
C LEU A 80 5.33 -33.30 -28.85
N SER A 81 4.25 -34.08 -28.70
CA SER A 81 4.36 -35.49 -28.35
C SER A 81 5.10 -36.30 -29.42
N GLY A 82 4.88 -36.01 -30.71
CA GLY A 82 5.59 -36.65 -31.83
C GLY A 82 7.08 -36.33 -31.86
N ALA A 83 7.50 -35.17 -31.35
CA ALA A 83 8.89 -34.76 -31.18
C ALA A 83 9.58 -35.38 -29.95
N GLY A 84 8.91 -36.27 -29.21
CA GLY A 84 9.46 -36.94 -28.04
C GLY A 84 9.49 -36.08 -26.77
N ILE A 85 8.83 -34.91 -26.78
CA ILE A 85 8.71 -34.05 -25.60
C ILE A 85 7.62 -34.64 -24.70
N ARG A 86 8.01 -35.07 -23.49
CA ARG A 86 7.03 -35.47 -22.47
C ARG A 86 6.37 -34.25 -21.84
N ALA A 87 5.07 -34.39 -21.58
CA ALA A 87 4.18 -33.32 -21.20
C ALA A 87 4.30 -32.94 -19.72
N ARG A 88 5.45 -32.42 -19.25
CA ARG A 88 5.51 -31.75 -17.93
C ARG A 88 6.29 -30.44 -17.94
N GLY A 89 5.73 -29.42 -17.30
CA GLY A 89 6.33 -28.10 -17.10
C GLY A 89 5.66 -27.33 -15.96
N GLY A 90 6.28 -26.25 -15.50
CA GLY A 90 5.66 -25.33 -14.55
C GLY A 90 4.96 -24.20 -15.29
N PHE A 91 3.64 -24.27 -15.47
CA PHE A 91 2.90 -23.24 -16.20
C PHE A 91 2.08 -22.36 -15.26
N LEU A 92 1.95 -21.09 -15.60
CA LEU A 92 1.05 -20.19 -14.87
C LEU A 92 -0.41 -20.53 -15.15
N ASP A 93 -1.19 -20.64 -14.08
CA ASP A 93 -2.64 -20.65 -14.13
C ASP A 93 -3.13 -19.26 -14.58
N GLY A 94 -4.00 -19.20 -15.59
CA GLY A 94 -4.55 -17.94 -16.07
C GLY A 94 -3.51 -17.00 -16.70
N ALA A 95 -2.48 -17.50 -17.38
CA ALA A 95 -1.49 -16.64 -18.06
C ALA A 95 -2.10 -15.65 -19.10
N ALA A 96 -3.30 -15.94 -19.59
CA ALA A 96 -4.05 -15.07 -20.48
C ALA A 96 -4.91 -14.03 -19.74
N ASP A 97 -5.07 -14.15 -18.43
CA ASP A 97 -6.03 -13.39 -17.63
C ASP A 97 -5.43 -12.07 -17.17
N PHE A 98 -6.17 -10.98 -17.33
CA PHE A 98 -5.72 -9.63 -16.97
C PHE A 98 -6.92 -8.70 -16.70
N ASP A 99 -6.78 -7.77 -15.76
CA ASP A 99 -7.76 -6.71 -15.50
C ASP A 99 -7.38 -5.43 -16.27
N ALA A 100 -7.81 -5.36 -17.54
CA ALA A 100 -7.44 -4.27 -18.43
C ALA A 100 -8.06 -2.92 -18.02
N GLU A 101 -9.31 -2.93 -17.53
CA GLU A 101 -10.03 -1.73 -17.12
C GLU A 101 -9.34 -1.05 -15.95
N PHE A 102 -8.83 -1.82 -14.98
CA PHE A 102 -8.09 -1.27 -13.84
C PHE A 102 -6.89 -0.40 -14.25
N PHE A 103 -6.17 -0.82 -15.29
CA PHE A 103 -4.99 -0.15 -15.84
C PHE A 103 -5.31 0.80 -17.00
N ASP A 104 -6.58 1.18 -17.17
CA ASP A 104 -7.05 2.09 -18.22
C ASP A 104 -6.66 1.61 -19.65
N MET A 105 -6.63 0.30 -19.86
CA MET A 105 -6.31 -0.34 -21.15
C MET A 105 -7.57 -0.79 -21.87
N GLY A 106 -7.74 -0.36 -23.12
CA GLY A 106 -8.79 -0.87 -24.00
C GLY A 106 -8.62 -2.36 -24.33
N PRO A 107 -9.69 -3.07 -24.71
CA PRO A 107 -9.64 -4.52 -24.95
C PRO A 107 -8.67 -4.91 -26.08
N GLU A 108 -8.53 -4.08 -27.12
CA GLU A 108 -7.59 -4.30 -28.22
C GLU A 108 -6.12 -4.14 -27.78
N ASP A 109 -5.82 -3.14 -26.93
CA ASP A 109 -4.48 -2.96 -26.36
C ASP A 109 -4.12 -4.13 -25.44
N ALA A 110 -5.05 -4.56 -24.59
CA ALA A 110 -4.85 -5.72 -23.71
C ALA A 110 -4.65 -7.02 -24.49
N LEU A 111 -5.39 -7.23 -25.58
CA LEU A 111 -5.25 -8.40 -26.47
C LEU A 111 -3.89 -8.43 -27.17
N ALA A 112 -3.45 -7.28 -27.69
CA ALA A 112 -2.17 -7.14 -28.40
C ALA A 112 -0.95 -7.09 -27.46
N THR A 113 -1.16 -6.84 -26.16
CA THR A 113 -0.09 -6.79 -25.15
C THR A 113 0.28 -8.19 -24.68
N GLU A 114 1.58 -8.48 -24.72
CA GLU A 114 2.10 -9.78 -24.30
C GLU A 114 1.84 -10.05 -22.80
N PRO A 115 1.53 -11.30 -22.42
CA PRO A 115 1.24 -11.69 -21.04
C PRO A 115 2.27 -11.23 -20.00
N GLN A 116 3.58 -11.22 -20.34
CA GLN A 116 4.63 -10.80 -19.40
C GLN A 116 4.46 -9.33 -18.96
N GLN A 117 4.07 -8.43 -19.87
CA GLN A 117 3.82 -7.02 -19.53
C GLN A 117 2.58 -6.87 -18.63
N ARG A 118 1.53 -7.65 -18.92
CA ARG A 118 0.29 -7.68 -18.13
C ARG A 118 0.54 -8.17 -16.70
N LEU A 119 1.30 -9.26 -16.56
CA LEU A 119 1.71 -9.78 -15.26
C LEU A 119 2.57 -8.79 -14.48
N LEU A 120 3.51 -8.11 -15.15
CA LEU A 120 4.35 -7.10 -14.50
C LEU A 120 3.53 -5.92 -13.95
N LEU A 121 2.44 -5.51 -14.62
CA LEU A 121 1.55 -4.47 -14.11
C LEU A 121 0.87 -4.88 -12.80
N GLU A 122 0.26 -6.06 -12.77
CA GLU A 122 -0.41 -6.57 -11.56
C GLU A 122 0.59 -6.78 -10.42
N VAL A 123 1.71 -7.47 -10.69
CA VAL A 123 2.72 -7.77 -9.66
C VAL A 123 3.41 -6.50 -9.17
N ALA A 124 3.57 -5.47 -10.01
CA ALA A 124 4.10 -4.18 -9.57
C ALA A 124 3.14 -3.47 -8.61
N TRP A 125 1.85 -3.43 -8.94
CA TRP A 125 0.82 -2.86 -8.07
C TRP A 125 0.82 -3.55 -6.70
N GLU A 126 0.79 -4.88 -6.71
CA GLU A 126 0.75 -5.70 -5.51
C GLU A 126 2.03 -5.58 -4.66
N ALA A 127 3.21 -5.49 -5.29
CA ALA A 127 4.47 -5.30 -4.57
C ALA A 127 4.47 -3.97 -3.81
N VAL A 128 3.89 -2.90 -4.38
CA VAL A 128 3.75 -1.61 -3.70
C VAL A 128 2.72 -1.68 -2.56
N GLU A 129 1.55 -2.28 -2.79
CA GLU A 129 0.53 -2.45 -1.73
C GLU A 129 1.03 -3.31 -0.57
N SER A 130 1.84 -4.34 -0.86
CA SER A 130 2.44 -5.21 0.17
C SER A 130 3.41 -4.47 1.09
N ALA A 131 3.98 -3.34 0.62
CA ALA A 131 4.82 -2.45 1.42
C ALA A 131 4.02 -1.48 2.30
N GLY A 132 2.68 -1.52 2.24
CA GLY A 132 1.81 -0.59 2.95
C GLY A 132 1.82 0.82 2.35
N ILE A 133 2.13 0.94 1.06
CA ILE A 133 2.15 2.20 0.31
C ILE A 133 0.94 2.23 -0.62
N ASP A 134 0.18 3.33 -0.61
CA ASP A 134 -0.81 3.60 -1.65
C ASP A 134 -0.09 3.83 -3.00
N PRO A 135 -0.26 2.96 -4.01
CA PRO A 135 0.44 3.10 -5.29
C PRO A 135 0.20 4.43 -6.00
N LEU A 136 -0.95 5.08 -5.81
CA LEU A 136 -1.26 6.35 -6.46
C LEU A 136 -0.45 7.52 -5.87
N THR A 137 0.04 7.40 -4.63
CA THR A 137 0.92 8.40 -4.01
C THR A 137 2.32 8.43 -4.61
N LEU A 138 2.71 7.40 -5.37
CA LEU A 138 4.00 7.33 -6.06
C LEU A 138 4.01 8.09 -7.39
N ARG A 139 2.87 8.61 -7.86
CA ARG A 139 2.82 9.40 -9.10
C ARG A 139 3.72 10.63 -8.99
N GLY A 140 4.61 10.78 -9.97
CA GLY A 140 5.62 11.83 -10.02
C GLY A 140 6.86 11.57 -9.16
N SER A 141 6.93 10.43 -8.45
CA SER A 141 8.10 10.09 -7.63
C SER A 141 9.25 9.54 -8.48
N PHE A 142 10.49 9.77 -8.02
CA PHE A 142 11.70 9.17 -8.58
C PHE A 142 11.83 7.69 -8.18
N THR A 143 10.84 6.89 -8.56
CA THR A 143 10.85 5.43 -8.40
C THR A 143 11.29 4.76 -9.69
N GLY A 144 12.31 3.90 -9.62
CA GLY A 144 12.81 3.13 -10.78
C GLY A 144 12.07 1.81 -11.00
N VAL A 145 12.13 1.28 -12.22
CA VAL A 145 11.59 -0.03 -12.61
C VAL A 145 12.66 -0.82 -13.36
N TYR A 146 13.08 -1.95 -12.80
CA TYR A 146 14.11 -2.81 -13.35
C TYR A 146 13.55 -4.21 -13.56
N ALA A 147 13.17 -4.54 -14.79
CA ALA A 147 12.48 -5.79 -15.11
C ALA A 147 13.35 -6.72 -15.96
N GLY A 148 13.62 -7.91 -15.44
CA GLY A 148 14.17 -9.02 -16.20
C GLY A 148 13.08 -9.64 -17.07
N VAL A 149 13.21 -9.51 -18.38
CA VAL A 149 12.26 -10.09 -19.35
C VAL A 149 13.05 -10.71 -20.50
N SER A 150 12.51 -11.79 -21.04
CA SER A 150 13.10 -12.51 -22.17
C SER A 150 11.98 -13.08 -23.02
N TYR A 151 12.28 -13.33 -24.29
CA TYR A 151 11.35 -13.89 -25.28
C TYR A 151 10.12 -12.99 -25.54
N HIS A 152 10.09 -12.35 -26.72
CA HIS A 152 9.06 -11.39 -27.13
C HIS A 152 8.36 -11.83 -28.42
N ASP A 153 8.07 -13.12 -28.53
CA ASP A 153 7.53 -13.76 -29.73
C ASP A 153 5.98 -13.88 -29.71
N TYR A 154 5.28 -13.19 -28.81
CA TYR A 154 3.82 -13.26 -28.72
C TYR A 154 3.13 -12.81 -30.02
N ALA A 155 3.51 -11.66 -30.58
CA ALA A 155 3.02 -11.21 -31.88
C ALA A 155 3.38 -12.14 -33.05
N SER A 156 4.43 -12.97 -32.93
CA SER A 156 4.83 -13.93 -33.98
C SER A 156 3.82 -15.07 -34.17
N ARG A 157 2.88 -15.23 -33.24
CA ARG A 157 1.74 -16.15 -33.36
C ARG A 157 0.79 -15.76 -34.50
N LEU A 158 0.75 -14.48 -34.87
CA LEU A 158 -0.13 -13.99 -35.91
C LEU A 158 0.44 -14.29 -37.31
N ARG A 159 -0.30 -15.04 -38.12
CA ARG A 159 0.03 -15.27 -39.54
C ARG A 159 -0.22 -14.04 -40.40
N THR A 160 -1.26 -13.28 -40.07
CA THR A 160 -1.67 -12.02 -40.70
C THR A 160 -1.89 -10.99 -39.60
N LEU A 161 -1.49 -9.74 -39.85
CA LEU A 161 -1.64 -8.65 -38.89
C LEU A 161 -3.04 -8.04 -39.01
N PRO A 162 -3.91 -8.16 -37.98
CA PRO A 162 -5.24 -7.56 -38.03
C PRO A 162 -5.15 -6.02 -38.00
N PRO A 163 -5.86 -5.29 -38.89
CA PRO A 163 -5.82 -3.83 -38.93
C PRO A 163 -6.14 -3.15 -37.59
N GLU A 164 -7.08 -3.71 -36.83
CA GLU A 164 -7.54 -3.23 -35.52
C GLU A 164 -6.46 -3.32 -34.44
N LEU A 165 -5.57 -4.31 -34.50
CA LEU A 165 -4.48 -4.47 -33.51
C LEU A 165 -3.19 -3.76 -33.93
N MET A 166 -3.10 -3.26 -35.17
CA MET A 166 -1.87 -2.72 -35.75
C MET A 166 -1.27 -1.58 -34.91
N GLY A 167 -2.11 -0.73 -34.33
CA GLY A 167 -1.67 0.37 -33.46
C GLY A 167 -1.09 -0.06 -32.12
N HIS A 168 -1.40 -1.27 -31.66
CA HIS A 168 -1.06 -1.77 -30.34
C HIS A 168 0.10 -2.78 -30.34
N LEU A 169 0.23 -3.58 -31.41
CA LEU A 169 1.20 -4.68 -31.49
C LEU A 169 2.65 -4.24 -31.27
N GLY A 170 3.05 -3.06 -31.77
CA GLY A 170 4.40 -2.53 -31.57
C GLY A 170 4.76 -2.37 -30.10
N ASN A 171 3.96 -1.59 -29.36
CA ASN A 171 4.20 -1.36 -27.94
C ASN A 171 3.90 -2.60 -27.09
N GLY A 172 2.87 -3.36 -27.45
CA GLY A 172 2.45 -4.57 -26.73
C GLY A 172 3.48 -5.70 -26.71
N ASN A 173 4.51 -5.66 -27.57
CA ASN A 173 5.50 -6.74 -27.70
C ASN A 173 6.95 -6.23 -27.61
N ALA A 174 7.17 -4.92 -27.38
CA ALA A 174 8.51 -4.37 -27.27
C ALA A 174 9.08 -4.62 -25.87
N ALA A 175 10.27 -5.21 -25.78
CA ALA A 175 10.97 -5.48 -24.53
C ALA A 175 11.06 -4.26 -23.61
N SER A 176 11.44 -3.09 -24.16
CA SER A 176 11.57 -1.84 -23.41
C SER A 176 10.25 -1.34 -22.80
N VAL A 177 9.12 -1.71 -23.40
CA VAL A 177 7.79 -1.30 -22.92
C VAL A 177 7.39 -2.12 -21.70
N ALA A 178 7.99 -3.28 -21.42
CA ALA A 178 7.68 -4.05 -20.21
C ALA A 178 7.93 -3.25 -18.92
N SER A 179 9.11 -2.67 -18.76
CA SER A 179 9.40 -1.74 -17.66
C SER A 179 8.71 -0.38 -17.84
N GLY A 180 8.66 0.11 -19.08
CA GLY A 180 8.09 1.43 -19.39
C GLY A 180 6.58 1.52 -19.09
N ARG A 181 5.82 0.47 -19.34
CA ARG A 181 4.36 0.40 -19.10
C ARG A 181 4.04 0.39 -17.62
N VAL A 182 4.86 -0.29 -16.79
CA VAL A 182 4.75 -0.22 -15.32
C VAL A 182 5.00 1.21 -14.83
N ALA A 183 6.07 1.85 -15.29
CA ALA A 183 6.37 3.24 -14.94
C ALA A 183 5.24 4.19 -15.39
N TYR A 184 4.71 4.00 -16.60
CA TYR A 184 3.58 4.77 -17.13
C TYR A 184 2.31 4.61 -16.28
N ALA A 185 1.89 3.37 -16.00
CA ALA A 185 0.65 3.09 -15.27
C ALA A 185 0.67 3.63 -13.83
N LEU A 186 1.82 3.54 -13.15
CA LEU A 186 2.01 4.06 -11.79
C LEU A 186 2.46 5.53 -11.77
N GLY A 187 2.71 6.14 -12.92
CA GLY A 187 3.17 7.53 -13.06
C GLY A 187 4.56 7.78 -12.48
N LEU A 188 5.48 6.81 -12.54
CA LEU A 188 6.82 6.88 -11.99
C LEU A 188 7.78 7.61 -12.95
N VAL A 189 8.73 8.37 -12.40
CA VAL A 189 9.68 9.17 -13.21
C VAL A 189 11.14 8.77 -13.03
N GLY A 190 11.42 7.68 -12.30
CA GLY A 190 12.76 7.07 -12.24
C GLY A 190 13.09 6.26 -13.50
N ALA A 191 14.31 5.73 -13.56
CA ALA A 191 14.74 4.91 -14.70
C ALA A 191 13.87 3.65 -14.85
N ALA A 192 13.38 3.40 -16.08
CA ALA A 192 12.64 2.21 -16.44
C ALA A 192 13.46 1.36 -17.42
N VAL A 193 14.03 0.25 -16.94
CA VAL A 193 14.99 -0.58 -17.67
C VAL A 193 14.49 -2.02 -17.75
N SER A 194 14.42 -2.54 -18.97
CA SER A 194 14.20 -3.95 -19.23
C SER A 194 15.53 -4.63 -19.58
N VAL A 195 15.81 -5.77 -18.93
CA VAL A 195 17.11 -6.45 -18.99
C VAL A 195 16.93 -7.88 -19.46
N ASP A 196 17.69 -8.27 -20.48
CA ASP A 196 17.79 -9.66 -20.92
C ASP A 196 19.22 -10.18 -20.74
N THR A 197 19.40 -10.98 -19.69
CA THR A 197 20.58 -11.82 -19.49
C THR A 197 20.16 -13.30 -19.41
N ALA A 198 19.05 -13.67 -20.07
CA ALA A 198 18.35 -14.94 -19.96
C ALA A 198 18.06 -15.36 -18.50
N CYS A 199 18.57 -16.50 -18.02
CA CYS A 199 18.20 -17.05 -16.72
C CYS A 199 18.62 -16.18 -15.52
N SER A 200 19.59 -15.26 -15.70
CA SER A 200 20.04 -14.32 -14.67
C SER A 200 19.31 -12.97 -14.69
N SER A 201 18.37 -12.74 -15.61
CA SER A 201 17.75 -11.42 -15.85
C SER A 201 17.21 -10.75 -14.59
N SER A 202 16.43 -11.44 -13.77
CA SER A 202 15.86 -10.84 -12.54
C SER A 202 16.92 -10.45 -11.50
N LEU A 203 17.96 -11.27 -11.28
CA LEU A 203 19.02 -10.90 -10.34
C LEU A 203 19.88 -9.75 -10.87
N THR A 204 20.15 -9.72 -12.19
CA THR A 204 20.82 -8.58 -12.83
C THR A 204 20.00 -7.30 -12.67
N ALA A 205 18.68 -7.37 -12.87
CA ALA A 205 17.78 -6.24 -12.68
C ALA A 205 17.79 -5.74 -11.23
N MET A 206 17.77 -6.65 -10.24
CA MET A 206 17.91 -6.31 -8.83
C MET A 206 19.26 -5.70 -8.48
N HIS A 207 20.36 -6.20 -9.07
CA HIS A 207 21.68 -5.60 -8.92
C HIS A 207 21.69 -4.15 -9.42
N LEU A 208 21.18 -3.88 -10.63
CA LEU A 208 21.09 -2.52 -11.18
C LEU A 208 20.22 -1.59 -10.32
N ALA A 209 19.09 -2.09 -9.81
CA ALA A 209 18.25 -1.35 -8.89
C ALA A 209 18.97 -0.98 -7.59
N CYS A 210 19.74 -1.89 -7.00
CA CYS A 210 20.56 -1.62 -5.82
C CYS A 210 21.60 -0.52 -6.09
N GLN A 211 22.26 -0.56 -7.26
CA GLN A 211 23.24 0.46 -7.65
C GLN A 211 22.58 1.83 -7.84
N SER A 212 21.41 1.89 -8.49
CA SER A 212 20.62 3.11 -8.69
C SER A 212 20.21 3.75 -7.35
N LEU A 213 19.74 2.93 -6.40
CA LEU A 213 19.38 3.39 -5.06
C LEU A 213 20.60 3.94 -4.30
N ARG A 214 21.71 3.20 -4.27
CA ARG A 214 22.97 3.61 -3.61
C ARG A 214 23.52 4.93 -4.17
N ARG A 215 23.35 5.17 -5.48
CA ARG A 215 23.75 6.41 -6.16
C ARG A 215 22.75 7.56 -5.99
N GLY A 216 21.57 7.31 -5.42
CA GLY A 216 20.50 8.30 -5.30
C GLY A 216 19.84 8.68 -6.64
N GLU A 217 19.95 7.83 -7.66
CA GLU A 217 19.25 8.01 -8.94
C GLU A 217 17.74 7.75 -8.80
N CYS A 218 17.35 6.98 -7.78
CA CYS A 218 15.96 6.78 -7.38
C CYS A 218 15.85 6.64 -5.86
N GLU A 219 14.66 6.89 -5.32
CA GLU A 219 14.36 6.75 -3.88
C GLU A 219 13.77 5.37 -3.56
N LEU A 220 13.05 4.81 -4.54
CA LEU A 220 12.43 3.50 -4.53
C LEU A 220 12.76 2.79 -5.84
N ALA A 221 12.77 1.46 -5.84
CA ALA A 221 12.90 0.70 -7.09
C ALA A 221 12.09 -0.59 -7.06
N LEU A 222 11.28 -0.81 -8.09
CA LEU A 222 10.72 -2.12 -8.39
C LEU A 222 11.77 -2.93 -9.16
N ALA A 223 12.07 -4.15 -8.70
CA ALA A 223 13.05 -5.00 -9.35
C ALA A 223 12.67 -6.48 -9.32
N GLY A 224 12.93 -7.19 -10.42
CA GLY A 224 12.62 -8.62 -10.52
C GLY A 224 12.50 -9.05 -11.96
N GLY A 225 11.53 -9.90 -12.30
CA GLY A 225 11.35 -10.34 -13.68
C GLY A 225 10.10 -11.17 -13.93
N ALA A 226 9.78 -11.37 -15.20
CA ALA A 226 8.66 -12.17 -15.66
C ALA A 226 9.10 -13.06 -16.83
N ALA A 227 8.42 -14.19 -17.00
CA ALA A 227 8.60 -15.11 -18.12
C ALA A 227 7.33 -15.92 -18.36
N VAL A 228 6.85 -15.90 -19.60
CA VAL A 228 5.70 -16.69 -20.07
C VAL A 228 6.05 -17.26 -21.44
N MET A 229 5.80 -18.55 -21.64
CA MET A 229 5.93 -19.22 -22.92
C MET A 229 4.67 -19.01 -23.74
N TYR A 230 4.78 -18.19 -24.79
CA TYR A 230 3.69 -17.93 -25.73
C TYR A 230 3.54 -19.06 -26.75
N SER A 231 4.66 -19.66 -27.14
CA SER A 231 4.78 -20.75 -28.10
C SER A 231 5.57 -21.91 -27.48
N PRO A 232 5.45 -23.14 -28.00
CA PRO A 232 6.23 -24.25 -27.47
C PRO A 232 7.67 -24.30 -28.01
N HIS A 233 8.13 -23.27 -28.75
CA HIS A 233 9.45 -23.26 -29.40
C HIS A 233 10.61 -23.50 -28.42
N THR A 234 10.55 -22.91 -27.22
CA THR A 234 11.59 -23.11 -26.20
C THR A 234 11.70 -24.57 -25.78
N LEU A 235 10.58 -25.29 -25.65
CA LEU A 235 10.58 -26.72 -25.33
C LEU A 235 11.23 -27.53 -26.46
N LEU A 236 10.91 -27.23 -27.72
CA LEU A 236 11.44 -27.93 -28.90
C LEU A 236 12.95 -27.74 -29.06
N LEU A 237 13.42 -26.50 -28.96
CA LEU A 237 14.84 -26.19 -29.05
C LEU A 237 15.62 -26.88 -27.93
N SER A 238 15.09 -26.87 -26.71
CA SER A 238 15.73 -27.49 -25.55
C SER A 238 15.74 -29.02 -25.64
N ALA A 239 14.67 -29.62 -26.15
CA ALA A 239 14.61 -31.06 -26.41
C ALA A 239 15.65 -31.48 -27.46
N HIS A 240 15.77 -30.71 -28.55
CA HIS A 240 16.76 -30.96 -29.59
C HIS A 240 18.20 -30.83 -29.05
N GLN A 241 18.43 -29.92 -28.11
CA GLN A 241 19.73 -29.72 -27.45
C GLN A 241 19.99 -30.71 -26.30
N GLY A 242 19.06 -31.61 -25.98
CA GLY A 242 19.19 -32.57 -24.89
C GLY A 242 19.23 -31.93 -23.49
N GLN A 243 18.62 -30.76 -23.32
CA GLN A 243 18.65 -30.02 -22.05
C GLN A 243 17.51 -30.40 -21.09
N LEU A 244 16.46 -31.05 -21.60
CA LEU A 244 15.28 -31.40 -20.82
C LEU A 244 15.45 -32.73 -20.07
N ALA A 245 15.00 -32.77 -18.82
CA ALA A 245 14.93 -34.00 -18.03
C ALA A 245 13.92 -34.97 -18.67
N PRO A 246 14.32 -36.21 -19.04
CA PRO A 246 13.43 -37.16 -19.71
C PRO A 246 12.20 -37.59 -18.89
N ASP A 247 12.30 -37.54 -17.56
CA ASP A 247 11.21 -37.87 -16.64
C ASP A 247 10.36 -36.65 -16.23
N GLY A 248 10.68 -35.47 -16.75
CA GLY A 248 9.95 -34.24 -16.46
C GLY A 248 10.10 -33.75 -15.02
N ARG A 249 11.24 -34.03 -14.36
CA ARG A 249 11.55 -33.53 -13.01
C ARG A 249 12.92 -32.88 -12.94
N CYS A 250 13.03 -31.70 -12.32
CA CYS A 250 14.33 -31.12 -11.97
C CYS A 250 14.87 -31.86 -10.74
N LYS A 251 16.10 -32.41 -10.81
CA LYS A 251 16.75 -33.15 -9.72
C LYS A 251 18.09 -32.50 -9.36
N PRO A 252 18.09 -31.27 -8.80
CA PRO A 252 19.29 -30.48 -8.64
C PRO A 252 20.27 -31.11 -7.64
N PHE A 253 21.54 -31.15 -8.01
CA PHE A 253 22.65 -31.66 -7.19
C PHE A 253 22.57 -33.16 -6.84
N ALA A 254 21.63 -33.90 -7.42
CA ALA A 254 21.44 -35.32 -7.20
C ALA A 254 22.33 -36.18 -8.10
N ALA A 255 22.55 -37.45 -7.75
CA ALA A 255 23.18 -38.40 -8.67
C ALA A 255 22.34 -38.68 -9.92
N ALA A 256 21.04 -38.40 -9.86
CA ALA A 256 20.08 -38.59 -10.94
C ALA A 256 19.81 -37.31 -11.78
N SER A 257 20.62 -36.25 -11.61
CA SER A 257 20.54 -35.04 -12.43
C SER A 257 20.76 -35.37 -13.91
N ASP A 258 19.77 -35.13 -14.76
CA ASP A 258 19.77 -35.50 -16.19
C ASP A 258 19.15 -34.43 -17.10
N GLY A 259 18.83 -33.25 -16.58
CA GLY A 259 18.24 -32.15 -17.33
C GLY A 259 17.35 -31.24 -16.48
N MET A 260 16.78 -30.23 -17.12
CA MET A 260 15.86 -29.28 -16.49
C MET A 260 14.42 -29.47 -16.97
N VAL A 261 13.49 -28.82 -16.27
CA VAL A 261 12.09 -28.67 -16.68
C VAL A 261 11.81 -27.18 -16.75
N TRP A 262 11.22 -26.72 -17.86
CA TRP A 262 10.87 -25.31 -18.00
C TRP A 262 9.71 -24.94 -17.09
N GLY A 263 9.79 -23.71 -16.59
CA GLY A 263 8.74 -23.08 -15.81
C GLY A 263 8.47 -21.66 -16.29
N GLU A 264 7.37 -21.11 -15.84
CA GLU A 264 6.94 -19.73 -16.03
C GLU A 264 6.84 -19.03 -14.67
N GLY A 265 6.77 -17.71 -14.68
CA GLY A 265 6.55 -16.98 -13.44
C GLY A 265 6.74 -15.49 -13.58
N ALA A 266 6.34 -14.76 -12.56
CA ALA A 266 6.63 -13.35 -12.40
C ALA A 266 6.87 -13.04 -10.92
N GLY A 267 7.78 -12.11 -10.65
CA GLY A 267 8.01 -11.61 -9.31
C GLY A 267 8.67 -10.25 -9.33
N LEU A 268 8.26 -9.37 -8.42
CA LEU A 268 8.90 -8.09 -8.17
C LEU A 268 9.09 -7.90 -6.67
N VAL A 269 10.21 -7.31 -6.31
CA VAL A 269 10.46 -6.74 -4.98
C VAL A 269 10.47 -5.22 -5.08
N LEU A 270 9.95 -4.56 -4.05
CA LEU A 270 10.10 -3.13 -3.86
C LEU A 270 11.30 -2.87 -2.94
N LEU A 271 12.26 -2.10 -3.44
CA LEU A 271 13.56 -1.85 -2.83
C LEU A 271 13.68 -0.40 -2.37
N GLU A 272 14.32 -0.22 -1.23
CA GLU A 272 14.70 1.09 -0.70
C GLU A 272 16.04 0.98 0.04
N ARG A 273 16.80 2.06 0.10
CA ARG A 273 17.95 2.14 1.02
C ARG A 273 17.50 1.87 2.46
N LEU A 274 18.23 1.01 3.19
CA LEU A 274 17.82 0.57 4.54
C LEU A 274 17.66 1.74 5.52
N SER A 275 18.49 2.78 5.42
CA SER A 275 18.35 3.98 6.27
C SER A 275 17.05 4.73 5.98
N ALA A 276 16.63 4.78 4.72
CA ALA A 276 15.40 5.43 4.29
C ALA A 276 14.17 4.61 4.69
N ALA A 277 14.22 3.29 4.56
CA ALA A 277 13.16 2.39 5.04
C ALA A 277 12.88 2.58 6.54
N ARG A 278 13.94 2.65 7.35
CA ARG A 278 13.83 2.91 8.79
C ARG A 278 13.26 4.30 9.08
N ARG A 279 13.77 5.34 8.40
CA ARG A 279 13.28 6.72 8.56
C ARG A 279 11.79 6.84 8.20
N ASN A 280 11.37 6.13 7.17
CA ASN A 280 10.00 6.13 6.68
C ASN A 280 9.10 5.14 7.44
N GLY A 281 9.61 4.47 8.48
CA GLY A 281 8.84 3.52 9.30
C GLY A 281 8.36 2.28 8.54
N ARG A 282 9.04 1.89 7.46
CA ARG A 282 8.61 0.77 6.60
C ARG A 282 8.92 -0.57 7.25
N ARG A 283 8.04 -1.55 7.02
CA ARG A 283 8.32 -2.95 7.33
C ARG A 283 9.42 -3.45 6.41
N ILE A 284 10.48 -4.02 6.99
CA ILE A 284 11.59 -4.63 6.24
C ILE A 284 11.34 -6.13 6.20
N LEU A 285 11.19 -6.69 5.00
CA LEU A 285 10.98 -8.12 4.78
C LEU A 285 12.30 -8.90 4.77
N GLY A 286 13.36 -8.27 4.28
CA GLY A 286 14.73 -8.78 4.21
C GLY A 286 15.67 -7.69 3.68
N VAL A 287 16.97 -7.97 3.63
CA VAL A 287 17.99 -7.00 3.21
C VAL A 287 18.90 -7.62 2.16
N ILE A 288 19.10 -6.92 1.04
CA ILE A 288 20.17 -7.22 0.08
C ILE A 288 21.44 -6.55 0.61
N ARG A 289 22.35 -7.36 1.12
CA ARG A 289 23.63 -6.91 1.71
C ARG A 289 24.67 -6.62 0.66
N GLY A 290 24.75 -7.47 -0.36
CA GLY A 290 25.65 -7.26 -1.47
C GLY A 290 25.23 -8.04 -2.70
N SER A 291 25.82 -7.67 -3.83
CA SER A 291 25.47 -8.24 -5.14
C SER A 291 26.64 -8.18 -6.10
N ALA A 292 26.73 -9.14 -7.01
CA ALA A 292 27.68 -9.11 -8.11
C ALA A 292 27.08 -9.67 -9.40
N VAL A 293 27.57 -9.16 -10.53
CA VAL A 293 27.30 -9.69 -11.87
C VAL A 293 28.63 -9.80 -12.62
N ASN A 294 28.87 -10.94 -13.28
CA ASN A 294 30.08 -11.15 -14.08
C ASN A 294 29.80 -11.99 -15.34
N GLN A 295 30.86 -12.39 -16.04
CA GLN A 295 30.80 -13.18 -17.27
C GLN A 295 31.76 -14.37 -17.22
N ASP A 296 31.29 -15.52 -17.69
CA ASP A 296 32.08 -16.76 -17.83
C ASP A 296 33.21 -16.59 -18.88
N GLY A 297 33.08 -15.64 -19.80
CA GLY A 297 34.11 -15.28 -20.77
C GLY A 297 34.41 -16.41 -21.77
N ALA A 298 35.68 -16.60 -22.11
CA ALA A 298 36.11 -17.63 -23.05
C ALA A 298 36.13 -19.03 -22.40
N SER A 299 34.96 -19.59 -22.12
CA SER A 299 34.80 -20.97 -21.65
C SER A 299 34.95 -21.99 -22.80
N THR A 300 34.80 -23.29 -22.51
CA THR A 300 34.98 -24.36 -23.51
C THR A 300 33.91 -24.39 -24.62
N GLY A 301 32.92 -23.51 -24.54
CA GLY A 301 31.89 -23.29 -25.54
C GLY A 301 30.92 -22.23 -25.04
N MET A 302 30.20 -21.53 -25.92
CA MET A 302 29.37 -20.37 -25.53
C MET A 302 28.41 -20.66 -24.37
N ALA A 303 27.81 -21.86 -24.34
CA ALA A 303 26.87 -22.31 -23.30
C ALA A 303 27.54 -23.10 -22.17
N ALA A 304 28.86 -23.28 -22.19
CA ALA A 304 29.57 -24.10 -21.21
C ALA A 304 29.87 -23.28 -19.94
N PRO A 305 29.46 -23.76 -18.76
CA PRO A 305 29.65 -23.04 -17.50
C PRO A 305 31.13 -22.96 -17.07
N ASN A 306 31.51 -21.87 -16.40
CA ASN A 306 32.87 -21.65 -15.90
C ASN A 306 32.95 -21.65 -14.35
N GLY A 307 33.51 -22.72 -13.77
CA GLY A 307 33.67 -22.86 -12.32
C GLY A 307 34.46 -21.71 -11.65
N PRO A 308 35.69 -21.40 -12.09
CA PRO A 308 36.43 -20.22 -11.64
C PRO A 308 35.64 -18.89 -11.73
N GLY A 309 34.89 -18.68 -12.81
CA GLY A 309 34.04 -17.49 -12.98
C GLY A 309 32.98 -17.37 -11.88
N ARG A 310 32.32 -18.48 -11.54
CA ARG A 310 31.35 -18.55 -10.42
C ARG A 310 32.00 -18.33 -9.05
N GLN A 311 33.20 -18.87 -8.83
CA GLN A 311 33.93 -18.61 -7.57
C GLN A 311 34.30 -17.13 -7.42
N GLN A 312 34.73 -16.48 -8.50
CA GLN A 312 35.01 -15.05 -8.50
C GLN A 312 33.75 -14.23 -8.22
N LEU A 313 32.62 -14.59 -8.84
CA LEU A 313 31.32 -13.95 -8.59
C LEU A 313 30.95 -13.98 -7.11
N PHE A 314 31.06 -15.15 -6.45
CA PHE A 314 30.75 -15.28 -5.03
C PHE A 314 31.65 -14.40 -4.15
N ARG A 315 32.95 -14.33 -4.45
CA ARG A 315 33.88 -13.43 -3.75
C ARG A 315 33.53 -11.96 -3.96
N GLN A 316 33.21 -11.56 -5.19
CA GLN A 316 32.80 -10.17 -5.48
C GLN A 316 31.52 -9.78 -4.73
N ALA A 317 30.53 -10.67 -4.64
CA ALA A 317 29.32 -10.39 -3.88
C ALA A 317 29.58 -10.30 -2.36
N LEU A 318 30.49 -11.13 -1.84
CA LEU A 318 30.96 -11.07 -0.45
C LEU A 318 31.71 -9.78 -0.15
N ASP A 319 32.57 -9.35 -1.08
CA ASP A 319 33.31 -8.09 -0.99
C ASP A 319 32.33 -6.89 -1.00
N ASP A 320 31.35 -6.85 -1.92
CA ASP A 320 30.29 -5.81 -1.96
C ASP A 320 29.42 -5.81 -0.68
N ALA A 321 29.26 -6.96 -0.02
CA ALA A 321 28.52 -7.08 1.23
C ALA A 321 29.34 -6.73 2.49
N GLY A 322 30.67 -6.65 2.36
CA GLY A 322 31.61 -6.56 3.50
C GLY A 322 31.58 -7.81 4.39
N LEU A 323 31.43 -9.02 3.81
CA LEU A 323 31.23 -10.26 4.57
C LEU A 323 32.32 -11.31 4.26
N ALA A 324 32.66 -12.10 5.28
CA ALA A 324 33.46 -13.31 5.09
C ALA A 324 32.59 -14.48 4.58
N PRO A 325 33.13 -15.45 3.82
CA PRO A 325 32.35 -16.58 3.32
C PRO A 325 31.63 -17.38 4.41
N GLY A 326 32.25 -17.52 5.59
CA GLY A 326 31.67 -18.22 6.74
C GLY A 326 30.40 -17.59 7.30
N ALA A 327 30.09 -16.34 6.93
CA ALA A 327 28.91 -15.62 7.38
C ALA A 327 27.61 -16.01 6.63
N VAL A 328 27.69 -16.75 5.52
CA VAL A 328 26.52 -17.16 4.73
C VAL A 328 26.12 -18.59 5.11
N ASP A 329 24.87 -18.82 5.49
CA ASP A 329 24.40 -20.11 6.01
C ASP A 329 23.85 -21.04 4.93
N ALA A 330 23.24 -20.43 3.90
CA ALA A 330 22.55 -21.15 2.84
C ALA A 330 22.81 -20.54 1.47
N VAL A 331 22.67 -21.34 0.42
CA VAL A 331 22.70 -20.91 -0.97
C VAL A 331 21.49 -21.50 -1.69
N GLU A 332 20.60 -20.63 -2.16
CA GLU A 332 19.65 -20.95 -3.21
C GLU A 332 20.42 -20.93 -4.53
N GLY A 333 20.74 -22.12 -5.03
CA GLY A 333 21.52 -22.32 -6.23
C GLY A 333 20.71 -22.04 -7.50
N HIS A 334 21.45 -21.87 -8.60
CA HIS A 334 20.87 -21.94 -9.92
C HIS A 334 20.31 -23.35 -10.18
N GLY A 335 21.01 -24.41 -9.77
CA GLY A 335 20.48 -25.77 -9.54
C GLY A 335 19.40 -26.20 -10.52
N THR A 336 19.78 -26.40 -11.78
CA THR A 336 18.83 -26.71 -12.87
C THR A 336 18.56 -28.19 -13.01
N GLY A 337 19.30 -29.06 -12.31
CA GLY A 337 19.21 -30.51 -12.50
C GLY A 337 20.08 -30.99 -13.66
N THR A 338 20.97 -30.15 -14.19
CA THR A 338 21.90 -30.55 -15.25
C THR A 338 23.18 -31.15 -14.64
N ALA A 339 23.54 -32.37 -15.04
CA ALA A 339 24.64 -33.12 -14.40
C ALA A 339 25.96 -32.33 -14.27
N ILE A 340 26.39 -31.66 -15.35
CA ILE A 340 27.63 -30.89 -15.38
C ILE A 340 27.46 -29.52 -14.70
N GLY A 341 26.35 -28.82 -14.98
CA GLY A 341 26.08 -27.49 -14.45
C GLY A 341 25.99 -27.48 -12.92
N ASP A 342 25.26 -28.44 -12.37
CA ASP A 342 25.07 -28.61 -10.93
C ASP A 342 26.39 -29.01 -10.24
N ALA A 343 27.20 -29.89 -10.86
CA ALA A 343 28.48 -30.29 -10.29
C ALA A 343 29.46 -29.11 -10.21
N ILE A 344 29.52 -28.28 -11.26
CA ILE A 344 30.37 -27.08 -11.29
C ILE A 344 29.90 -26.05 -10.27
N GLU A 345 28.59 -25.84 -10.14
CA GLU A 345 28.01 -24.95 -9.14
C GLU A 345 28.31 -25.42 -7.71
N ALA A 346 27.96 -26.65 -7.37
CA ALA A 346 28.18 -27.19 -6.04
C ALA A 346 29.67 -27.20 -5.67
N GLN A 347 30.57 -27.48 -6.63
CA GLN A 347 32.01 -27.37 -6.40
C GLN A 347 32.45 -25.92 -6.15
N ALA A 348 31.87 -24.93 -6.84
CA ALA A 348 32.16 -23.52 -6.59
C ALA A 348 31.69 -23.08 -5.20
N VAL A 349 30.47 -23.47 -4.80
CA VAL A 349 29.94 -23.23 -3.44
C VAL A 349 30.83 -23.88 -2.39
N LEU A 350 31.24 -25.13 -2.60
CA LEU A 350 32.14 -25.84 -1.69
C LEU A 350 33.50 -25.15 -1.55
N THR A 351 34.02 -24.59 -2.64
CA THR A 351 35.35 -23.94 -2.67
C THR A 351 35.33 -22.57 -1.99
N VAL A 352 34.23 -21.82 -2.08
CA VAL A 352 34.12 -20.48 -1.49
C VAL A 352 33.48 -20.52 -0.11
N TYR A 353 32.27 -21.06 -0.01
CA TYR A 353 31.47 -21.04 1.21
C TYR A 353 31.73 -22.25 2.11
N GLY A 354 32.11 -23.40 1.55
CA GLY A 354 32.27 -24.66 2.29
C GLY A 354 33.60 -24.84 3.04
N GLN A 355 34.48 -23.85 3.01
CA GLN A 355 35.80 -23.89 3.66
C GLN A 355 35.75 -23.21 5.04
N ASP A 356 36.66 -23.61 5.94
CA ASP A 356 36.85 -23.02 7.27
C ASP A 356 35.55 -22.89 8.10
N ARG A 357 34.68 -23.90 8.00
CA ARG A 357 33.39 -23.95 8.72
C ARG A 357 33.54 -24.63 10.08
N PRO A 358 32.81 -24.17 11.12
CA PRO A 358 32.68 -24.89 12.38
C PRO A 358 32.11 -26.30 12.17
N ASP A 359 32.55 -27.25 13.00
CA ASP A 359 32.04 -28.61 12.98
C ASP A 359 30.53 -28.63 13.23
N GLY A 360 29.79 -29.32 12.36
CA GLY A 360 28.33 -29.41 12.45
C GLY A 360 27.57 -28.24 11.80
N GLU A 361 28.27 -27.25 11.24
CA GLU A 361 27.67 -26.07 10.61
C GLU A 361 27.97 -25.97 9.10
N PRO A 362 27.37 -26.87 8.28
CA PRO A 362 27.55 -26.82 6.84
C PRO A 362 26.79 -25.65 6.22
N VAL A 363 27.20 -25.27 5.02
CA VAL A 363 26.39 -24.47 4.12
C VAL A 363 25.30 -25.33 3.54
N TRP A 364 24.06 -24.88 3.67
CA TRP A 364 22.93 -25.54 3.05
C TRP A 364 22.80 -25.12 1.59
N LEU A 365 22.67 -26.09 0.68
CA LEU A 365 22.47 -25.86 -0.75
C LEU A 365 21.09 -26.35 -1.14
N GLY A 366 20.34 -25.55 -1.90
CA GLY A 366 19.03 -25.93 -2.39
C GLY A 366 18.63 -25.25 -3.69
N SER A 367 17.44 -25.59 -4.21
CA SER A 367 16.84 -24.97 -5.40
C SER A 367 15.32 -25.08 -5.35
N SER A 368 14.60 -24.05 -5.80
CA SER A 368 13.14 -24.02 -5.96
C SER A 368 12.64 -24.67 -7.26
N LYS A 369 13.54 -24.93 -8.21
CA LYS A 369 13.18 -25.42 -9.55
C LYS A 369 12.51 -26.81 -9.59
N PRO A 370 12.73 -27.72 -8.64
CA PRO A 370 11.91 -28.93 -8.54
C PRO A 370 10.44 -28.65 -8.26
N ASN A 371 10.16 -27.57 -7.54
CA ASN A 371 8.81 -27.20 -7.14
C ASN A 371 8.08 -26.49 -8.28
N VAL A 372 8.69 -25.45 -8.88
CA VAL A 372 8.01 -24.55 -9.83
C VAL A 372 8.57 -24.61 -11.26
N GLY A 373 9.57 -25.45 -11.51
CA GLY A 373 10.29 -25.49 -12.78
C GLY A 373 11.33 -24.38 -12.89
N HIS A 374 12.06 -24.35 -14.01
CA HIS A 374 12.97 -23.27 -14.33
C HIS A 374 12.19 -22.08 -14.91
N CYS A 375 11.78 -21.14 -14.04
CA CYS A 375 11.01 -19.93 -14.38
C CYS A 375 11.80 -18.86 -15.19
N GLN A 376 12.75 -19.27 -16.04
CA GLN A 376 13.49 -18.41 -16.98
C GLN A 376 13.97 -17.09 -16.34
N ALA A 377 13.59 -15.92 -16.90
CA ALA A 377 13.97 -14.61 -16.41
C ALA A 377 13.46 -14.32 -14.99
N ALA A 378 12.38 -14.96 -14.54
CA ALA A 378 11.84 -14.88 -13.18
C ALA A 378 12.47 -15.87 -12.18
N ALA A 379 13.38 -16.76 -12.61
CA ALA A 379 13.95 -17.79 -11.75
C ALA A 379 14.76 -17.23 -10.55
N GLY A 380 15.47 -16.12 -10.77
CA GLY A 380 16.24 -15.44 -9.73
C GLY A 380 15.35 -14.87 -8.62
N VAL A 381 14.32 -14.11 -8.99
CA VAL A 381 13.38 -13.52 -8.02
C VAL A 381 12.57 -14.59 -7.27
N ALA A 382 12.26 -15.74 -7.88
CA ALA A 382 11.66 -16.88 -7.18
C ALA A 382 12.55 -17.35 -6.01
N GLY A 383 13.86 -17.44 -6.26
CA GLY A 383 14.86 -17.79 -5.24
C GLY A 383 14.98 -16.73 -4.13
N VAL A 384 14.89 -15.45 -4.49
CA VAL A 384 14.88 -14.35 -3.50
C VAL A 384 13.65 -14.42 -2.60
N VAL A 385 12.45 -14.55 -3.17
CA VAL A 385 11.20 -14.65 -2.41
C VAL A 385 11.26 -15.86 -1.47
N LYS A 386 11.70 -17.03 -1.96
CA LYS A 386 11.92 -18.23 -1.13
C LYS A 386 12.84 -17.95 0.07
N MET A 387 13.99 -17.31 -0.16
CA MET A 387 14.97 -17.07 0.90
C MET A 387 14.56 -16.00 1.90
N VAL A 388 13.83 -14.97 1.46
CA VAL A 388 13.21 -13.99 2.37
C VAL A 388 12.21 -14.68 3.30
N LEU A 389 11.33 -15.52 2.77
CA LEU A 389 10.33 -16.24 3.57
C LEU A 389 10.99 -17.28 4.49
N ALA A 390 12.01 -17.99 4.00
CA ALA A 390 12.80 -18.93 4.81
C ALA A 390 13.44 -18.24 6.03
N MET A 391 13.95 -17.02 5.89
CA MET A 391 14.49 -16.23 7.00
C MET A 391 13.40 -15.82 7.99
N GLN A 392 12.21 -15.44 7.51
CA GLN A 392 11.09 -15.03 8.37
C GLN A 392 10.54 -16.21 9.18
N HIS A 393 10.43 -17.38 8.57
CA HIS A 393 9.98 -18.60 9.24
C HIS A 393 11.09 -19.33 10.01
N GLY A 394 12.36 -18.97 9.79
CA GLY A 394 13.51 -19.62 10.43
C GLY A 394 13.69 -21.07 10.01
N VAL A 395 13.36 -21.40 8.77
CA VAL A 395 13.36 -22.75 8.22
C VAL A 395 13.79 -22.72 6.75
N LEU A 396 14.61 -23.67 6.32
CA LEU A 396 14.94 -23.90 4.91
C LEU A 396 14.04 -25.00 4.34
N PRO A 397 13.26 -24.73 3.27
CA PRO A 397 12.44 -25.74 2.61
C PRO A 397 13.28 -26.85 1.94
N PRO A 398 12.72 -28.08 1.82
CA PRO A 398 13.39 -29.18 1.16
C PRO A 398 13.61 -28.91 -0.34
N THR A 399 14.73 -29.42 -0.86
CA THR A 399 15.05 -29.53 -2.28
C THR A 399 14.68 -30.92 -2.76
N LEU A 400 13.69 -31.00 -3.64
CA LEU A 400 13.13 -32.27 -4.08
C LEU A 400 14.03 -32.99 -5.10
N GLY A 401 13.84 -34.31 -5.23
CA GLY A 401 14.53 -35.13 -6.22
C GLY A 401 15.97 -35.53 -5.84
N VAL A 402 16.33 -35.43 -4.55
CA VAL A 402 17.69 -35.70 -4.06
C VAL A 402 17.74 -36.96 -3.20
N ASP A 403 17.76 -38.14 -3.82
CA ASP A 403 17.94 -39.41 -3.08
C ASP A 403 19.37 -39.56 -2.53
N ARG A 404 20.34 -39.14 -3.35
CA ARG A 404 21.77 -39.10 -3.01
C ARG A 404 22.44 -37.98 -3.81
N PRO A 405 23.44 -37.29 -3.23
CA PRO A 405 24.11 -36.20 -3.91
C PRO A 405 24.97 -36.70 -5.09
N THR A 406 25.23 -35.84 -6.06
CA THR A 406 26.00 -36.19 -7.27
C THR A 406 27.43 -36.67 -6.93
N PRO A 407 27.92 -37.78 -7.52
CA PRO A 407 29.28 -38.26 -7.29
C PRO A 407 30.35 -37.41 -7.99
N LEU A 408 29.95 -36.46 -8.85
CA LEU A 408 30.86 -35.59 -9.58
C LEU A 408 31.49 -34.49 -8.71
N VAL A 409 30.94 -34.27 -7.50
CA VAL A 409 31.40 -33.27 -6.54
C VAL A 409 32.13 -33.95 -5.39
N ARG A 410 33.24 -33.36 -4.94
CA ARG A 410 34.02 -33.88 -3.80
C ARG A 410 33.45 -33.37 -2.47
N TRP A 411 32.24 -33.79 -2.11
CA TRP A 411 31.53 -33.30 -0.91
C TRP A 411 32.34 -33.36 0.39
N ARG A 412 33.26 -34.32 0.54
CA ARG A 412 34.09 -34.46 1.74
C ARG A 412 35.22 -33.43 1.85
N SER A 413 35.48 -32.61 0.83
CA SER A 413 36.52 -31.57 0.87
C SER A 413 36.05 -30.23 1.43
N GLY A 414 34.83 -30.14 1.96
CA GLY A 414 34.27 -28.96 2.58
C GLY A 414 32.93 -29.27 3.25
N ALA A 415 32.38 -28.31 4.00
CA ALA A 415 31.12 -28.48 4.71
C ALA A 415 29.96 -27.87 3.91
N VAL A 416 29.49 -28.60 2.89
CA VAL A 416 28.26 -28.28 2.13
C VAL A 416 27.32 -29.46 2.17
N ARG A 417 26.02 -29.22 2.41
CA ARG A 417 24.97 -30.24 2.39
C ARG A 417 23.77 -29.76 1.57
N VAL A 418 23.22 -30.67 0.76
CA VAL A 418 21.95 -30.40 0.06
C VAL A 418 20.82 -30.52 1.07
N ALA A 419 19.94 -29.52 1.15
CA ALA A 419 18.78 -29.52 2.04
C ALA A 419 17.68 -30.41 1.44
N GLY A 420 17.84 -31.74 1.48
CA GLY A 420 16.86 -32.70 0.95
C GLY A 420 15.61 -32.88 1.82
N GLU A 421 15.68 -32.42 3.06
CA GLU A 421 14.59 -32.37 4.03
C GLU A 421 14.45 -30.94 4.55
N LEU A 422 13.34 -30.66 5.25
CA LEU A 422 13.14 -29.37 5.92
C LEU A 422 14.19 -29.20 7.02
N VAL A 423 14.89 -28.07 7.02
CA VAL A 423 15.97 -27.79 7.98
C VAL A 423 15.62 -26.59 8.85
N GLU A 424 15.66 -26.77 10.17
CA GLU A 424 15.58 -25.65 11.10
C GLU A 424 16.76 -24.71 10.92
N TRP A 425 16.49 -23.41 10.85
CA TRP A 425 17.49 -22.38 10.64
C TRP A 425 17.41 -21.36 11.79
N PRO A 426 17.85 -21.69 13.01
CA PRO A 426 17.85 -20.75 14.14
C PRO A 426 18.87 -19.62 13.93
N ARG A 427 18.64 -18.47 14.59
CA ARG A 427 19.69 -17.44 14.72
C ARG A 427 20.88 -18.00 15.51
N ARG A 428 22.10 -17.63 15.12
CA ARG A 428 23.36 -17.99 15.79
C ARG A 428 24.11 -16.72 16.21
N ASP A 429 25.45 -16.72 16.11
CA ASP A 429 26.33 -15.57 16.42
C ASP A 429 26.22 -14.40 15.41
N GLY A 430 25.07 -14.26 14.75
CA GLY A 430 24.81 -13.26 13.72
C GLY A 430 23.48 -13.47 13.02
N PRO A 431 23.11 -12.54 12.11
CA PRO A 431 21.88 -12.65 11.36
C PRO A 431 21.95 -13.78 10.33
N ARG A 432 20.81 -14.43 10.10
CA ARG A 432 20.64 -15.42 9.03
C ARG A 432 20.97 -14.80 7.67
N ARG A 433 21.82 -15.47 6.89
CA ARG A 433 22.22 -15.00 5.56
C ARG A 433 22.18 -16.08 4.51
N ALA A 434 21.72 -15.73 3.31
CA ALA A 434 21.68 -16.65 2.18
C ALA A 434 22.19 -16.01 0.90
N GLY A 435 22.93 -16.78 0.11
CA GLY A 435 23.25 -16.45 -1.28
C GLY A 435 22.13 -16.90 -2.22
N VAL A 436 21.83 -16.12 -3.27
CA VAL A 436 20.91 -16.51 -4.36
C VAL A 436 21.65 -16.39 -5.68
N SER A 437 21.72 -17.48 -6.45
CA SER A 437 22.52 -17.55 -7.68
C SER A 437 21.65 -17.77 -8.92
N ALA A 438 22.02 -17.10 -10.01
CA ALA A 438 21.47 -17.39 -11.33
C ALA A 438 22.57 -17.31 -12.40
N PHE A 439 22.66 -18.34 -13.24
CA PHE A 439 23.69 -18.46 -14.26
C PHE A 439 23.02 -18.58 -15.63
N SER A 440 23.45 -17.73 -16.57
CA SER A 440 22.89 -17.71 -17.90
C SER A 440 23.61 -18.65 -18.85
N VAL A 441 22.88 -19.17 -19.82
CA VAL A 441 23.46 -19.86 -20.98
C VAL A 441 24.32 -18.92 -21.84
N SER A 442 24.13 -17.60 -21.74
CA SER A 442 24.98 -16.61 -22.40
C SER A 442 26.29 -16.33 -21.63
N GLY A 443 26.49 -16.97 -20.48
CA GLY A 443 27.67 -16.81 -19.63
C GLY A 443 27.58 -15.68 -18.61
N THR A 444 26.55 -14.84 -18.66
CA THR A 444 26.33 -13.81 -17.61
C THR A 444 25.85 -14.48 -16.32
N ASN A 445 26.53 -14.20 -15.22
CA ASN A 445 26.21 -14.74 -13.90
C ASN A 445 25.81 -13.63 -12.95
N ALA A 446 24.89 -13.92 -12.04
CA ALA A 446 24.49 -13.00 -10.98
C ALA A 446 24.39 -13.73 -9.63
N HIS A 447 24.82 -13.05 -8.56
CA HIS A 447 24.70 -13.54 -7.18
C HIS A 447 24.32 -12.40 -6.24
N LEU A 448 23.29 -12.62 -5.42
CA LEU A 448 22.87 -11.71 -4.34
C LEU A 448 23.15 -12.36 -2.99
N ILE A 449 23.55 -11.56 -2.00
CA ILE A 449 23.61 -11.97 -0.60
C ILE A 449 22.47 -11.28 0.14
N LEU A 450 21.57 -12.10 0.67
CA LEU A 450 20.44 -11.69 1.49
C LEU A 450 20.78 -11.85 2.98
N GLU A 451 20.19 -11.00 3.79
CA GLU A 451 20.25 -11.01 5.25
C GLU A 451 18.85 -10.82 5.81
N GLU A 452 18.56 -11.48 6.94
CA GLU A 452 17.29 -11.29 7.64
C GLU A 452 17.09 -9.83 8.08
N PRO A 453 15.84 -9.36 8.24
CA PRO A 453 15.60 -8.00 8.68
C PRO A 453 16.23 -7.73 10.05
N PRO A 454 16.70 -6.49 10.30
CA PRO A 454 17.17 -6.11 11.63
C PRO A 454 16.05 -6.31 12.65
N GLU A 455 16.41 -6.70 13.88
CA GLU A 455 15.43 -6.83 14.96
C GLU A 455 14.60 -5.56 15.07
N ALA A 456 13.29 -5.71 14.92
CA ALA A 456 12.37 -4.65 15.27
C ALA A 456 12.51 -4.45 16.79
N PRO A 457 12.60 -3.21 17.29
CA PRO A 457 12.49 -2.97 18.72
C PRO A 457 11.20 -3.63 19.20
N ASP A 458 11.27 -4.35 20.34
CA ASP A 458 10.10 -4.98 20.95
C ASP A 458 8.97 -3.95 20.99
N ALA A 459 7.96 -4.18 20.14
CA ALA A 459 6.78 -3.36 20.16
C ALA A 459 6.07 -3.70 21.46
N ASP A 460 6.04 -2.75 22.39
CA ASP A 460 5.20 -2.84 23.58
C ASP A 460 3.82 -3.32 23.10
N PRO A 461 3.27 -4.44 23.64
CA PRO A 461 1.97 -4.92 23.22
C PRO A 461 1.02 -3.73 23.31
N GLY A 462 0.52 -3.29 22.15
CA GLY A 462 -0.28 -2.08 22.07
C GLY A 462 -1.36 -2.19 23.14
N ASP A 463 -1.38 -1.21 24.04
CA ASP A 463 -2.33 -1.14 25.14
C ASP A 463 -3.73 -1.31 24.53
N ASP A 464 -4.36 -2.46 24.81
CA ASP A 464 -5.63 -2.93 24.23
C ASP A 464 -6.80 -2.13 24.83
N ARG A 465 -6.64 -0.82 24.86
CA ARG A 465 -7.69 0.13 25.22
C ARG A 465 -8.69 0.10 24.08
N SER A 466 -9.95 -0.20 24.43
CA SER A 466 -11.10 -0.02 23.55
C SER A 466 -11.01 1.34 22.87
N ALA A 467 -10.69 1.33 21.58
CA ALA A 467 -10.55 2.53 20.77
C ALA A 467 -11.93 3.08 20.34
N GLY A 468 -13.03 2.61 20.94
CA GLY A 468 -14.37 2.82 20.41
C GLY A 468 -14.52 2.26 18.99
N ALA A 469 -15.44 2.83 18.22
CA ALA A 469 -15.66 2.42 16.84
C ALA A 469 -14.46 2.72 15.93
N VAL A 470 -14.09 1.76 15.08
CA VAL A 470 -13.00 1.85 14.11
C VAL A 470 -13.55 1.71 12.68
N PRO A 471 -13.11 2.55 11.71
CA PRO A 471 -13.48 2.39 10.32
C PRO A 471 -12.52 1.47 9.57
N TRP A 472 -13.08 0.44 8.91
CA TRP A 472 -12.41 -0.31 7.85
C TRP A 472 -12.89 0.21 6.51
N VAL A 473 -12.01 0.97 5.84
CA VAL A 473 -12.31 1.64 4.56
C VAL A 473 -11.84 0.75 3.42
N LEU A 474 -12.75 0.44 2.49
CA LEU A 474 -12.48 -0.34 1.29
C LEU A 474 -12.91 0.43 0.06
N SER A 475 -12.19 0.25 -1.04
CA SER A 475 -12.63 0.75 -2.33
C SER A 475 -12.15 -0.13 -3.48
N ALA A 476 -12.84 -0.04 -4.62
CA ALA A 476 -12.41 -0.70 -5.85
C ALA A 476 -12.95 0.00 -7.11
N ARG A 477 -12.38 -0.34 -8.27
CA ARG A 477 -12.81 0.17 -9.60
C ARG A 477 -14.15 -0.39 -10.08
N SER A 478 -14.62 -1.49 -9.48
CA SER A 478 -15.93 -2.07 -9.82
C SER A 478 -16.65 -2.64 -8.59
N PRO A 479 -17.99 -2.82 -8.64
CA PRO A 479 -18.72 -3.40 -7.52
C PRO A 479 -18.31 -4.85 -7.21
N SER A 480 -17.91 -5.64 -8.23
CA SER A 480 -17.46 -7.01 -8.02
C SER A 480 -16.07 -7.06 -7.37
N ALA A 481 -15.17 -6.16 -7.76
CA ALA A 481 -13.86 -6.01 -7.13
C ALA A 481 -14.00 -5.62 -5.64
N LEU A 482 -14.93 -4.71 -5.30
CA LEU A 482 -15.18 -4.33 -3.91
C LEU A 482 -15.63 -5.51 -3.05
N ARG A 483 -16.55 -6.34 -3.57
CA ARG A 483 -17.00 -7.56 -2.89
C ARG A 483 -15.88 -8.58 -2.73
N ALA A 484 -15.07 -8.78 -3.76
CA ALA A 484 -13.93 -9.68 -3.72
C ALA A 484 -12.85 -9.19 -2.73
N GLN A 485 -12.63 -7.88 -2.65
CA GLN A 485 -11.72 -7.28 -1.67
C GLN A 485 -12.21 -7.48 -0.24
N ALA A 486 -13.52 -7.33 0.00
CA ALA A 486 -14.13 -7.62 1.30
C ALA A 486 -13.95 -9.10 1.70
N ALA A 487 -14.15 -10.03 0.77
CA ALA A 487 -13.93 -11.46 1.01
C ALA A 487 -12.46 -11.77 1.36
N ARG A 488 -11.51 -11.21 0.62
CA ARG A 488 -10.07 -11.38 0.89
C ARG A 488 -9.69 -10.85 2.27
N LEU A 489 -10.19 -9.66 2.64
CA LEU A 489 -9.92 -9.06 3.93
C LEU A 489 -10.54 -9.88 5.08
N ALA A 490 -11.77 -10.36 4.92
CA ALA A 490 -12.42 -11.21 5.91
C ALA A 490 -11.61 -12.50 6.17
N GLY A 491 -11.18 -13.18 5.10
CA GLY A 491 -10.35 -14.38 5.20
C GLY A 491 -8.99 -14.11 5.85
N HIS A 492 -8.35 -13.00 5.49
CA HIS A 492 -7.06 -12.61 6.06
C HIS A 492 -7.15 -12.29 7.56
N VAL A 493 -8.16 -11.51 7.96
CA VAL A 493 -8.39 -11.23 9.38
C VAL A 493 -8.71 -12.54 10.10
N ALA A 494 -9.58 -13.41 9.57
CA ALA A 494 -9.89 -14.69 10.20
C ALA A 494 -8.65 -15.57 10.45
N ALA A 495 -7.70 -15.61 9.51
CA ALA A 495 -6.46 -16.37 9.62
C ALA A 495 -5.41 -15.76 10.60
N GLY A 496 -5.49 -14.45 10.89
CA GLY A 496 -4.53 -13.73 11.72
C GLY A 496 -5.06 -13.34 13.11
N PRO A 497 -5.02 -14.22 14.14
CA PRO A 497 -5.55 -13.91 15.48
C PRO A 497 -4.83 -12.72 16.16
N GLY A 498 -3.59 -12.41 15.79
CA GLY A 498 -2.82 -11.29 16.33
C GLY A 498 -3.09 -9.91 15.70
N LEU A 499 -3.97 -9.82 14.69
CA LEU A 499 -4.34 -8.54 14.05
C LEU A 499 -5.42 -7.84 14.88
N THR A 500 -5.12 -6.61 15.33
CA THR A 500 -6.08 -5.77 16.04
C THR A 500 -6.96 -5.01 15.03
N PRO A 501 -8.24 -4.72 15.36
CA PRO A 501 -9.10 -3.89 14.51
C PRO A 501 -8.49 -2.53 14.16
N LEU A 502 -7.77 -1.94 15.13
CA LEU A 502 -7.10 -0.66 15.01
C LEU A 502 -5.96 -0.71 13.98
N ASP A 503 -5.08 -1.71 14.03
CA ASP A 503 -3.97 -1.89 13.09
C ASP A 503 -4.49 -2.10 11.65
N VAL A 504 -5.57 -2.89 11.49
CA VAL A 504 -6.20 -3.13 10.18
C VAL A 504 -6.81 -1.85 9.62
N GLY A 505 -7.60 -1.12 10.42
CA GLY A 505 -8.23 0.14 10.00
C GLY A 505 -7.21 1.20 9.60
N TRP A 506 -6.14 1.35 10.38
CA TRP A 506 -5.02 2.22 10.07
C TRP A 506 -4.36 1.85 8.74
N SER A 507 -4.05 0.56 8.56
CA SER A 507 -3.36 0.08 7.35
C SER A 507 -4.19 0.24 6.09
N LEU A 508 -5.52 0.10 6.19
CA LEU A 508 -6.46 0.40 5.10
C LEU A 508 -6.48 1.89 4.77
N ALA A 509 -6.48 2.76 5.80
CA ALA A 509 -6.54 4.21 5.64
C ALA A 509 -5.27 4.81 5.04
N THR A 510 -4.09 4.29 5.37
CA THR A 510 -2.80 4.89 4.97
C THR A 510 -2.11 4.19 3.81
N GLY A 511 -2.44 2.92 3.56
CA GLY A 511 -1.69 2.05 2.64
C GLY A 511 -2.45 1.59 1.40
N ARG A 512 -3.65 2.12 1.12
CA ARG A 512 -4.49 1.71 0.00
C ARG A 512 -5.06 2.91 -0.74
N SER A 513 -5.14 2.78 -2.07
CA SER A 513 -5.78 3.76 -2.93
C SER A 513 -7.28 3.85 -2.67
N VAL A 514 -7.85 5.03 -2.88
CA VAL A 514 -9.30 5.27 -2.83
C VAL A 514 -9.87 5.35 -4.25
N PHE A 515 -10.67 4.36 -4.62
CA PHE A 515 -11.36 4.22 -5.90
C PHE A 515 -12.83 4.68 -5.83
N GLU A 516 -13.56 4.47 -6.92
CA GLU A 516 -14.92 4.97 -7.17
C GLU A 516 -15.96 4.21 -6.34
N HIS A 517 -15.94 2.87 -6.34
CA HIS A 517 -16.84 2.08 -5.50
C HIS A 517 -16.27 1.95 -4.12
N ARG A 518 -16.95 2.51 -3.11
CA ARG A 518 -16.43 2.65 -1.75
C ARG A 518 -17.34 1.95 -0.76
N ALA A 519 -16.73 1.38 0.26
CA ALA A 519 -17.43 0.90 1.44
C ALA A 519 -16.65 1.26 2.71
N VAL A 520 -17.40 1.47 3.80
CA VAL A 520 -16.84 1.57 5.14
C VAL A 520 -17.58 0.59 6.03
N VAL A 521 -16.84 -0.27 6.71
CA VAL A 521 -17.36 -1.13 7.78
C VAL A 521 -16.97 -0.52 9.12
N LEU A 522 -17.95 -0.23 9.97
CA LEU A 522 -17.75 0.35 11.29
C LEU A 522 -17.96 -0.73 12.36
N GLY A 523 -17.18 -0.70 13.43
CA GLY A 523 -17.38 -1.64 14.53
C GLY A 523 -16.40 -1.39 15.66
N GLU A 524 -16.77 -1.84 16.85
CA GLU A 524 -15.95 -1.67 18.06
C GLU A 524 -15.07 -2.91 18.31
N ASP A 525 -15.48 -4.05 17.77
CA ASP A 525 -14.73 -5.29 17.87
C ASP A 525 -14.55 -6.00 16.53
N ARG A 526 -13.64 -6.97 16.55
CA ARG A 526 -13.28 -7.78 15.38
C ARG A 526 -14.45 -8.57 14.81
N GLY A 527 -15.35 -9.07 15.67
CA GLY A 527 -16.49 -9.88 15.25
C GLY A 527 -17.49 -9.07 14.44
N GLU A 528 -17.83 -7.87 14.91
CA GLU A 528 -18.71 -6.93 14.19
C GLU A 528 -18.15 -6.56 12.82
N LEU A 529 -16.86 -6.24 12.77
CA LEU A 529 -16.19 -5.81 11.54
C LEU A 529 -16.07 -6.96 10.53
N VAL A 530 -15.77 -8.18 10.97
CA VAL A 530 -15.76 -9.37 10.09
C VAL A 530 -17.15 -9.67 9.55
N ALA A 531 -18.19 -9.64 10.40
CA ALA A 531 -19.58 -9.83 9.95
C ALA A 531 -20.00 -8.78 8.91
N GLY A 532 -19.56 -7.53 9.07
CA GLY A 532 -19.76 -6.48 8.08
C GLY A 532 -19.03 -6.74 6.75
N LEU A 533 -17.79 -7.23 6.78
CA LEU A 533 -17.08 -7.64 5.56
C LEU A 533 -17.75 -8.81 4.86
N GLU A 534 -18.22 -9.82 5.61
CA GLU A 534 -18.94 -10.96 5.06
C GLU A 534 -20.23 -10.51 4.37
N ALA A 535 -21.01 -9.63 5.02
CA ALA A 535 -22.21 -9.05 4.41
C ALA A 535 -21.90 -8.24 3.14
N LEU A 536 -20.85 -7.40 3.19
CA LEU A 536 -20.38 -6.66 2.02
C LEU A 536 -19.99 -7.60 0.88
N SER A 537 -19.27 -8.69 1.17
CA SER A 537 -18.87 -9.70 0.20
C SER A 537 -20.07 -10.40 -0.45
N ALA A 538 -21.11 -10.68 0.34
CA ALA A 538 -22.35 -11.31 -0.10
C ALA A 538 -23.31 -10.34 -0.83
N GLY A 539 -23.04 -9.04 -0.77
CA GLY A 539 -23.93 -7.99 -1.29
C GLY A 539 -25.22 -7.85 -0.48
N THR A 540 -25.20 -8.19 0.80
CA THR A 540 -26.34 -8.07 1.70
C THR A 540 -26.24 -6.80 2.55
N ALA A 541 -27.39 -6.23 2.90
CA ALA A 541 -27.43 -5.06 3.77
C ALA A 541 -27.03 -5.43 5.20
N HIS A 542 -26.21 -4.58 5.83
CA HIS A 542 -25.79 -4.75 7.22
C HIS A 542 -25.71 -3.37 7.91
N PRO A 543 -26.17 -3.22 9.17
CA PRO A 543 -26.22 -1.92 9.85
C PRO A 543 -24.87 -1.20 9.92
N GLN A 544 -23.80 -1.99 10.04
CA GLN A 544 -22.43 -1.49 10.17
C GLN A 544 -21.74 -1.18 8.83
N VAL A 545 -22.40 -1.41 7.70
CA VAL A 545 -21.79 -1.30 6.37
C VAL A 545 -22.43 -0.16 5.61
N VAL A 546 -21.61 0.82 5.24
CA VAL A 546 -22.00 1.93 4.35
C VAL A 546 -21.34 1.70 3.00
N VAL A 547 -22.12 1.61 1.93
CA VAL A 547 -21.63 1.40 0.55
C VAL A 547 -22.15 2.51 -0.35
N GLY A 548 -21.34 2.94 -1.31
CA GLY A 548 -21.75 3.89 -2.33
C GLY A 548 -20.75 3.99 -3.48
N ASP A 549 -21.04 4.93 -4.37
CA ASP A 549 -20.22 5.24 -5.54
C ASP A 549 -19.81 6.70 -5.48
N GLY A 550 -18.51 6.94 -5.31
CA GLY A 550 -17.93 8.27 -5.20
C GLY A 550 -17.94 9.07 -6.50
N SER A 551 -18.26 8.44 -7.64
CA SER A 551 -18.47 9.11 -8.92
C SER A 551 -19.93 9.56 -9.13
N ALA A 552 -20.87 9.01 -8.37
CA ALA A 552 -22.28 9.33 -8.49
C ALA A 552 -22.59 10.76 -7.98
N GLY A 553 -22.66 11.73 -8.90
CA GLY A 553 -23.13 13.08 -8.60
C GLY A 553 -22.24 14.24 -9.06
N GLY A 554 -21.23 14.00 -9.89
CA GLY A 554 -20.42 15.05 -10.54
C GLY A 554 -19.89 14.61 -11.92
N PRO A 555 -19.41 15.53 -12.78
CA PRO A 555 -18.78 15.17 -14.05
C PRO A 555 -17.49 14.36 -13.80
N GLN A 556 -17.26 13.33 -14.63
CA GLN A 556 -16.03 12.54 -14.60
C GLN A 556 -14.80 13.47 -14.68
N GLY A 557 -13.90 13.36 -13.69
CA GLY A 557 -12.69 14.18 -13.60
C GLY A 557 -12.80 15.44 -12.73
N ALA A 558 -13.94 15.71 -12.09
CA ALA A 558 -14.00 16.70 -11.01
C ALA A 558 -13.24 16.16 -9.78
N GLY A 559 -12.47 17.02 -9.10
CA GLY A 559 -11.81 16.68 -7.83
C GLY A 559 -12.80 16.28 -6.73
N ALA A 560 -12.29 15.96 -5.54
CA ALA A 560 -13.12 15.57 -4.40
C ALA A 560 -14.29 16.53 -4.17
N ARG A 561 -15.48 15.98 -3.87
CA ARG A 561 -16.66 16.81 -3.59
C ARG A 561 -16.52 17.52 -2.26
N LYS A 562 -17.07 18.73 -2.19
CA LYS A 562 -17.14 19.51 -0.95
C LYS A 562 -18.29 19.02 -0.08
N ALA A 563 -18.18 19.21 1.23
CA ALA A 563 -19.29 18.96 2.14
C ALA A 563 -19.78 20.28 2.75
N GLY A 564 -21.07 20.59 2.61
CA GLY A 564 -21.64 21.76 3.30
C GLY A 564 -21.79 21.46 4.80
N LEU A 565 -21.54 22.45 5.65
CA LEU A 565 -21.66 22.30 7.11
C LEU A 565 -22.91 23.04 7.58
N VAL A 566 -23.81 22.33 8.25
CA VAL A 566 -25.06 22.86 8.80
C VAL A 566 -24.93 22.99 10.31
N PHE A 567 -25.05 24.22 10.80
CA PHE A 567 -24.96 24.59 12.20
C PHE A 567 -26.37 24.85 12.73
N GLY A 568 -26.86 23.96 13.58
CA GLY A 568 -28.24 23.99 14.08
C GLY A 568 -28.54 25.11 15.07
N GLU A 569 -29.83 25.35 15.33
CA GLU A 569 -30.28 26.27 16.40
C GLU A 569 -29.95 25.70 17.79
N GLY A 570 -29.87 24.37 17.89
CA GLY A 570 -29.53 23.62 19.09
C GLY A 570 -30.63 23.67 20.14
N THR A 571 -31.43 22.60 20.23
CA THR A 571 -32.11 22.28 21.50
C THR A 571 -31.06 22.09 22.60
N ALA A 572 -31.46 22.27 23.87
CA ALA A 572 -30.53 22.06 24.98
C ALA A 572 -29.86 20.67 24.85
N PRO A 573 -28.51 20.59 24.80
CA PRO A 573 -27.85 19.31 24.60
C PRO A 573 -28.21 18.29 25.67
N HIS A 574 -28.28 17.04 25.27
CA HIS A 574 -28.47 15.93 26.20
C HIS A 574 -27.24 15.78 27.10
N PRO A 575 -27.38 15.16 28.29
CA PRO A 575 -26.24 15.00 29.18
C PRO A 575 -25.15 14.17 28.49
N GLY A 576 -23.92 14.67 28.50
CA GLY A 576 -22.76 13.97 27.91
C GLY A 576 -22.58 14.15 26.40
N THR A 577 -23.42 14.95 25.71
CA THR A 577 -23.21 15.26 24.27
C THR A 577 -21.79 15.78 24.03
N GLY A 578 -21.06 15.14 23.12
CA GLY A 578 -19.68 15.47 22.78
C GLY A 578 -18.61 14.99 23.78
N ALA A 579 -18.97 14.32 24.88
CA ALA A 579 -18.00 13.86 25.88
C ALA A 579 -17.08 12.75 25.34
N GLY A 580 -17.61 11.81 24.53
CA GLY A 580 -16.81 10.78 23.85
C GLY A 580 -15.80 11.40 22.88
N LEU A 581 -16.28 12.33 22.03
CA LEU A 581 -15.42 13.08 21.10
C LEU A 581 -14.34 13.87 21.83
N TYR A 582 -14.66 14.48 22.98
CA TYR A 582 -13.71 15.19 23.83
C TYR A 582 -12.63 14.25 24.40
N ALA A 583 -13.02 13.06 24.84
CA ALA A 583 -12.07 12.07 25.36
C ALA A 583 -11.18 11.49 24.26
N ARG A 584 -11.74 11.32 23.05
CA ARG A 584 -11.08 10.66 21.93
C ARG A 584 -10.18 11.59 21.10
N PHE A 585 -10.68 12.75 20.70
CA PHE A 585 -10.03 13.60 19.69
C PHE A 585 -9.40 14.85 20.30
N PRO A 586 -8.05 14.93 20.37
CA PRO A 586 -7.38 16.09 20.96
C PRO A 586 -7.72 17.43 20.27
N VAL A 587 -7.93 17.41 18.95
CA VAL A 587 -8.35 18.59 18.17
C VAL A 587 -9.72 19.09 18.64
N PHE A 588 -10.67 18.18 18.87
CA PHE A 588 -11.98 18.52 19.40
C PHE A 588 -11.85 19.09 20.81
N ALA A 589 -11.14 18.40 21.70
CA ALA A 589 -10.96 18.82 23.08
C ALA A 589 -10.35 20.22 23.19
N SER A 590 -9.27 20.47 22.44
CA SER A 590 -8.60 21.77 22.42
C SER A 590 -9.49 22.89 21.88
N ALA A 591 -10.24 22.62 20.81
CA ALA A 591 -11.16 23.61 20.24
C ALA A 591 -12.33 23.90 21.20
N PHE A 592 -12.88 22.86 21.82
CA PHE A 592 -13.98 22.95 22.78
C PHE A 592 -13.56 23.76 24.01
N ASP A 593 -12.44 23.42 24.65
CA ASP A 593 -11.94 24.12 25.85
C ASP A 593 -11.63 25.58 25.57
N LYS A 594 -11.03 25.88 24.40
CA LYS A 594 -10.74 27.27 23.99
C LYS A 594 -12.01 28.11 23.88
N VAL A 595 -13.10 27.53 23.38
CA VAL A 595 -14.38 28.22 23.25
C VAL A 595 -15.08 28.35 24.61
N CYS A 596 -15.09 27.29 25.43
CA CYS A 596 -15.65 27.36 26.79
C CYS A 596 -14.99 28.46 27.63
N ALA A 597 -13.66 28.59 27.56
CA ALA A 597 -12.92 29.63 28.28
C ALA A 597 -13.37 31.07 27.96
N GLN A 598 -13.98 31.30 26.78
CA GLN A 598 -14.53 32.61 26.42
C GLN A 598 -15.78 32.99 27.22
N PHE A 599 -16.50 32.01 27.76
CA PHE A 599 -17.74 32.19 28.52
C PHE A 599 -17.53 32.02 30.03
N ASP A 600 -16.60 31.14 30.43
CA ASP A 600 -16.43 30.72 31.82
C ASP A 600 -16.11 31.87 32.79
N ALA A 601 -15.51 32.97 32.32
CA ALA A 601 -15.21 34.14 33.15
C ALA A 601 -16.46 34.89 33.64
N GLU A 602 -17.56 34.80 32.89
CA GLU A 602 -18.82 35.53 33.15
C GLU A 602 -19.92 34.60 33.72
N LEU A 603 -19.64 33.30 33.85
CA LEU A 603 -20.58 32.27 34.30
C LEU A 603 -20.21 31.71 35.67
N ALA A 604 -21.23 31.34 36.46
CA ALA A 604 -21.03 30.82 37.81
C ALA A 604 -20.40 29.42 37.85
N ARG A 605 -20.49 28.66 36.76
CA ARG A 605 -19.91 27.32 36.59
C ARG A 605 -19.29 27.23 35.19
N PRO A 606 -18.23 26.42 35.00
CA PRO A 606 -17.69 26.18 33.68
C PRO A 606 -18.72 25.53 32.75
N VAL A 607 -18.77 25.97 31.48
CA VAL A 607 -19.70 25.46 30.47
C VAL A 607 -19.55 23.94 30.28
N ARG A 608 -18.31 23.44 30.29
CA ARG A 608 -18.00 22.00 30.17
C ARG A 608 -18.60 21.19 31.31
N GLU A 609 -18.44 21.65 32.55
CA GLU A 609 -19.02 20.94 33.71
C GLU A 609 -20.54 20.93 33.64
N ALA A 610 -21.15 22.07 33.27
CA ALA A 610 -22.58 22.18 33.10
C ALA A 610 -23.10 21.19 32.04
N LEU A 611 -22.42 21.07 30.90
CA LEU A 611 -22.81 20.17 29.80
C LEU A 611 -22.61 18.68 30.14
N PHE A 612 -21.42 18.29 30.62
CA PHE A 612 -21.07 16.88 30.78
C PHE A 612 -21.60 16.27 32.08
N THR A 613 -21.65 17.06 33.16
CA THR A 613 -21.95 16.55 34.51
C THR A 613 -23.06 17.33 35.22
N GLY A 614 -23.52 18.44 34.64
CA GLY A 614 -24.50 19.32 35.26
C GLY A 614 -25.93 18.77 35.23
N GLY A 615 -26.70 19.16 36.24
CA GLY A 615 -28.13 18.88 36.32
C GLY A 615 -28.90 19.52 35.16
N ARG A 616 -30.06 18.96 34.83
CA ARG A 616 -30.93 19.40 33.72
C ARG A 616 -31.25 20.91 33.80
N GLU A 617 -31.58 21.40 34.99
CA GLU A 617 -31.91 22.82 35.21
C GLU A 617 -30.79 23.79 34.81
N LEU A 618 -29.52 23.41 35.03
CA LEU A 618 -28.38 24.25 34.64
C LEU A 618 -28.16 24.23 33.13
N ARG A 619 -28.32 23.05 32.50
CA ARG A 619 -28.15 22.86 31.05
C ARG A 619 -29.22 23.56 30.22
N GLU A 620 -30.44 23.64 30.74
CA GLU A 620 -31.57 24.29 30.05
C GLU A 620 -31.56 25.83 30.22
N GLN A 621 -30.66 26.39 31.03
CA GLN A 621 -30.52 27.85 31.09
C GLN A 621 -30.03 28.38 29.72
N PRO A 622 -30.69 29.40 29.14
CA PRO A 622 -30.40 29.86 27.78
C PRO A 622 -28.92 30.14 27.49
N VAL A 623 -28.21 30.74 28.46
CA VAL A 623 -26.79 31.08 28.31
C VAL A 623 -25.90 29.83 28.28
N TYR A 624 -26.14 28.84 29.14
CA TYR A 624 -25.38 27.60 29.15
C TYR A 624 -25.68 26.75 27.91
N ALA A 625 -26.94 26.66 27.50
CA ALA A 625 -27.35 25.95 26.29
C ALA A 625 -26.69 26.56 25.03
N ALA A 626 -26.79 27.88 24.85
CA ALA A 626 -26.22 28.58 23.70
C ALA A 626 -24.69 28.49 23.66
N SER A 627 -24.01 28.70 24.80
CA SER A 627 -22.56 28.57 24.89
C SER A 627 -22.07 27.14 24.62
N ALA A 628 -22.77 26.13 25.14
CA ALA A 628 -22.44 24.72 24.89
C ALA A 628 -22.62 24.34 23.42
N VAL A 629 -23.75 24.70 22.81
CA VAL A 629 -24.03 24.45 21.39
C VAL A 629 -23.02 25.15 20.49
N PHE A 630 -22.66 26.41 20.78
CA PHE A 630 -21.62 27.13 20.05
C PHE A 630 -20.26 26.44 20.16
N ALA A 631 -19.88 25.99 21.37
CA ALA A 631 -18.63 25.23 21.59
C ALA A 631 -18.62 23.91 20.80
N LEU A 632 -19.72 23.15 20.81
CA LEU A 632 -19.87 21.91 20.03
C LEU A 632 -19.74 22.15 18.53
N HIS A 633 -20.43 23.16 17.98
CA HIS A 633 -20.33 23.52 16.57
C HIS A 633 -18.90 23.81 16.14
N VAL A 634 -18.19 24.65 16.90
CA VAL A 634 -16.81 25.01 16.60
C VAL A 634 -15.89 23.79 16.72
N ALA A 635 -16.02 23.00 17.78
CA ALA A 635 -15.18 21.82 17.99
C ALA A 635 -15.38 20.75 16.90
N LEU A 636 -16.63 20.47 16.52
CA LEU A 636 -16.96 19.56 15.42
C LEU A 636 -16.40 20.07 14.09
N ALA A 637 -16.60 21.35 13.76
CA ALA A 637 -16.08 21.92 12.50
C ALA A 637 -14.56 21.84 12.42
N ARG A 638 -13.85 22.07 13.54
CA ARG A 638 -12.40 21.93 13.61
C ARG A 638 -11.96 20.48 13.46
N LEU A 639 -12.68 19.53 14.06
CA LEU A 639 -12.41 18.10 13.89
C LEU A 639 -12.63 17.65 12.43
N LEU A 640 -13.71 18.06 11.79
CA LEU A 640 -13.97 17.78 10.37
C LEU A 640 -12.87 18.38 9.47
N GLY A 641 -12.43 19.61 9.76
CA GLY A 641 -11.31 20.22 9.05
C GLY A 641 -9.99 19.47 9.24
N ALA A 642 -9.72 18.95 10.44
CA ALA A 642 -8.56 18.10 10.70
C ALA A 642 -8.66 16.73 9.99
N ALA A 643 -9.88 16.22 9.78
CA ALA A 643 -10.16 15.04 8.96
C ALA A 643 -10.15 15.32 7.44
N GLY A 644 -9.61 16.47 7.01
CA GLY A 644 -9.43 16.80 5.60
C GLY A 644 -10.71 17.18 4.84
N ILE A 645 -11.83 17.41 5.53
CA ILE A 645 -13.09 17.82 4.88
C ILE A 645 -12.93 19.23 4.30
N ASP A 646 -12.99 19.35 2.97
CA ASP A 646 -13.09 20.65 2.28
C ASP A 646 -14.53 21.18 2.40
N PRO A 647 -14.74 22.29 3.14
CA PRO A 647 -16.07 22.82 3.34
C PRO A 647 -16.64 23.46 2.07
N GLY A 648 -17.88 23.09 1.76
CA GLY A 648 -18.77 23.81 0.85
C GLY A 648 -19.39 25.03 1.54
N PRO A 649 -20.70 25.26 1.42
CA PRO A 649 -21.35 26.35 2.14
C PRO A 649 -21.50 26.05 3.64
N PHE A 650 -21.43 27.10 4.46
CA PHE A 650 -21.84 27.06 5.86
C PHE A 650 -23.28 27.52 5.98
N VAL A 651 -24.14 26.65 6.48
CA VAL A 651 -25.57 26.92 6.68
C VAL A 651 -25.79 27.16 8.17
N GLY A 652 -26.15 28.38 8.54
CA GLY A 652 -26.38 28.77 9.92
C GLY A 652 -27.86 28.79 10.27
N HIS A 653 -28.18 28.35 11.49
CA HIS A 653 -29.53 28.43 12.02
C HIS A 653 -29.50 28.78 13.52
N GLY A 654 -30.18 29.84 13.95
CA GLY A 654 -30.21 30.24 15.35
C GLY A 654 -28.82 30.61 15.91
N VAL A 655 -28.39 29.99 17.01
CA VAL A 655 -27.00 30.12 17.53
C VAL A 655 -25.97 29.63 16.50
N GLY A 656 -26.35 28.66 15.64
CA GLY A 656 -25.55 28.18 14.54
C GLY A 656 -25.21 29.25 13.50
N GLU A 657 -26.01 30.32 13.34
CA GLU A 657 -25.66 31.45 12.44
C GLU A 657 -24.38 32.16 12.91
N ILE A 658 -24.22 32.30 14.23
CA ILE A 658 -23.05 32.94 14.84
C ILE A 658 -21.84 32.01 14.71
N ALA A 659 -22.02 30.70 14.92
CA ALA A 659 -20.96 29.70 14.75
C ALA A 659 -20.46 29.64 13.30
N ALA A 660 -21.38 29.57 12.34
CA ALA A 660 -21.10 29.56 10.91
C ALA A 660 -20.31 30.81 10.49
N ALA A 661 -20.74 32.00 10.92
CA ALA A 661 -20.05 33.25 10.60
C ALA A 661 -18.69 33.40 11.27
N TYR A 662 -18.55 32.98 12.54
CA TYR A 662 -17.26 32.91 13.21
C TYR A 662 -16.28 32.01 12.44
N LEU A 663 -16.71 30.81 12.05
CA LEU A 663 -15.89 29.87 11.29
C LEU A 663 -15.59 30.36 9.87
N ALA A 664 -16.50 31.12 9.26
CA ALA A 664 -16.28 31.81 7.99
C ALA A 664 -15.40 33.06 8.12
N GLY A 665 -14.98 33.46 9.32
CA GLY A 665 -14.08 34.59 9.53
C GLY A 665 -14.77 35.96 9.51
N VAL A 666 -16.09 36.03 9.70
CA VAL A 666 -16.83 37.31 9.75
C VAL A 666 -16.47 38.11 11.00
N PHE A 667 -16.17 37.46 12.12
CA PHE A 667 -15.71 38.11 13.35
C PHE A 667 -14.87 37.16 14.20
N GLY A 668 -14.11 37.70 15.15
CA GLY A 668 -13.28 36.93 16.08
C GLY A 668 -14.08 36.18 17.16
N LEU A 669 -13.42 35.23 17.85
CA LEU A 669 -14.04 34.41 18.90
C LEU A 669 -14.62 35.25 20.05
N HIS A 670 -13.91 36.32 20.43
CA HIS A 670 -14.36 37.21 21.50
C HIS A 670 -15.69 37.87 21.17
N ASP A 671 -15.82 38.40 19.95
CA ASP A 671 -17.05 39.05 19.49
C ASP A 671 -18.17 38.03 19.27
N ALA A 672 -17.86 36.84 18.73
CA ALA A 672 -18.80 35.74 18.65
C ALA A 672 -19.41 35.40 20.02
N GLY A 673 -18.57 35.35 21.06
CA GLY A 673 -19.01 35.11 22.44
C GLY A 673 -20.01 36.15 22.94
N LYS A 674 -19.77 37.44 22.65
CA LYS A 674 -20.72 38.51 23.00
C LYS A 674 -22.07 38.33 22.28
N LEU A 675 -22.04 37.98 20.98
CA LEU A 675 -23.24 37.77 20.18
C LEU A 675 -24.05 36.56 20.67
N VAL A 676 -23.38 35.47 21.07
CA VAL A 676 -24.01 34.28 21.67
C VAL A 676 -24.70 34.64 22.99
N ALA A 677 -24.00 35.36 23.88
CA ALA A 677 -24.57 35.79 25.15
C ALA A 677 -25.76 36.75 24.96
N ALA A 678 -25.66 37.68 24.01
CA ALA A 678 -26.75 38.60 23.68
C ALA A 678 -27.98 37.86 23.14
N ARG A 679 -27.78 36.87 22.25
CA ARG A 679 -28.87 36.03 21.74
C ARG A 679 -29.52 35.22 22.86
N ALA A 680 -28.72 34.63 23.75
CA ALA A 680 -29.24 33.87 24.89
C ALA A 680 -30.10 34.73 25.83
N ALA A 681 -29.74 36.00 26.04
CA ALA A 681 -30.49 36.93 26.89
C ALA A 681 -31.90 37.25 26.34
N LEU A 682 -32.09 37.20 25.01
CA LEU A 682 -33.39 37.42 24.36
C LEU A 682 -34.41 36.30 24.63
N HIS A 683 -33.93 35.12 25.03
CA HIS A 683 -34.77 33.98 25.41
C HIS A 683 -35.00 33.90 26.93
N GLY A 684 -34.50 34.89 27.69
CA GLY A 684 -34.72 35.04 29.14
C GLY A 684 -35.83 36.06 29.47
N PRO A 685 -36.08 36.32 30.77
CA PRO A 685 -37.14 37.23 31.22
C PRO A 685 -36.89 38.73 30.96
N GLN A 686 -35.87 39.09 30.16
CA GLN A 686 -35.33 40.46 30.06
C GLN A 686 -35.97 41.36 28.97
N GLY A 687 -37.03 40.92 28.29
CA GLY A 687 -37.77 41.72 27.30
C GLY A 687 -38.01 40.99 25.99
N THR A 688 -38.84 41.57 25.11
CA THR A 688 -39.08 41.02 23.76
C THR A 688 -38.08 41.59 22.75
N PRO A 689 -37.73 40.86 21.67
CA PRO A 689 -36.82 41.36 20.63
C PRO A 689 -37.26 42.68 19.99
N GLN A 690 -38.54 43.05 20.10
CA GLN A 690 -39.14 44.26 19.54
C GLN A 690 -39.04 45.47 20.49
N ASP A 691 -38.61 45.29 21.73
CA ASP A 691 -38.50 46.38 22.71
C ASP A 691 -37.41 47.38 22.28
N ALA A 692 -37.72 48.68 22.33
CA ALA A 692 -36.80 49.74 21.88
C ALA A 692 -35.47 49.74 22.67
N ASP A 693 -35.53 49.47 23.97
CA ASP A 693 -34.36 49.41 24.85
C ASP A 693 -33.47 48.19 24.54
N VAL A 694 -34.07 47.06 24.18
CA VAL A 694 -33.35 45.85 23.73
C VAL A 694 -32.65 46.13 22.40
N GLN A 695 -33.36 46.74 21.45
CA GLN A 695 -32.82 47.16 20.15
C GLN A 695 -31.67 48.17 20.30
N ALA A 696 -31.77 49.13 21.22
CA ALA A 696 -30.72 50.09 21.50
C ALA A 696 -29.44 49.42 22.05
N ARG A 697 -29.60 48.53 23.04
CA ARG A 697 -28.49 47.76 23.63
C ARG A 697 -27.80 46.86 22.60
N LEU A 698 -28.57 46.21 21.71
CA LEU A 698 -28.00 45.39 20.65
C LEU A 698 -27.21 46.22 19.63
N ARG A 699 -27.68 47.40 19.24
CA ARG A 699 -26.92 48.30 18.34
C ARG A 699 -25.62 48.78 18.98
N GLU A 700 -25.65 49.13 20.27
CA GLU A 700 -24.43 49.50 21.00
C GLU A 700 -23.43 48.34 21.02
N LEU A 701 -23.89 47.12 21.32
CA LEU A 701 -23.05 45.92 21.27
C LEU A 701 -22.44 45.69 19.89
N LEU A 702 -23.26 45.74 18.83
CA LEU A 702 -22.82 45.54 17.45
C LEU A 702 -21.80 46.59 17.01
N GLY A 703 -21.87 47.82 17.54
CA GLY A 703 -20.84 48.85 17.33
C GLY A 703 -19.47 48.53 17.93
N THR A 704 -19.39 47.53 18.83
CA THR A 704 -18.12 47.05 19.41
C THR A 704 -17.51 45.85 18.68
N VAL A 705 -18.22 45.31 17.68
CA VAL A 705 -17.80 44.13 16.91
C VAL A 705 -17.17 44.56 15.60
N THR A 706 -16.05 43.93 15.25
CA THR A 706 -15.45 44.09 13.92
C THR A 706 -15.98 43.02 12.97
N PHE A 707 -16.54 43.45 11.84
CA PHE A 707 -17.12 42.56 10.85
C PHE A 707 -16.31 42.54 9.54
N ASP A 708 -16.01 41.33 9.07
CA ASP A 708 -15.29 41.05 7.84
C ASP A 708 -16.18 40.30 6.83
N LYS A 709 -15.70 40.23 5.58
CA LYS A 709 -16.37 39.41 4.56
C LYS A 709 -16.12 37.92 4.84
N PRO A 710 -17.14 37.06 4.68
CA PRO A 710 -16.98 35.63 4.93
C PRO A 710 -16.03 35.00 3.89
N ALA A 711 -15.07 34.22 4.36
CA ALA A 711 -14.14 33.45 3.53
C ALA A 711 -14.77 32.21 2.88
N VAL A 712 -15.88 31.73 3.45
CA VAL A 712 -16.66 30.59 2.99
C VAL A 712 -18.09 31.05 2.71
N PRO A 713 -18.78 30.57 1.66
CA PRO A 713 -20.17 30.95 1.40
C PRO A 713 -21.07 30.68 2.61
N LEU A 714 -21.63 31.75 3.19
CA LEU A 714 -22.49 31.69 4.36
C LEU A 714 -23.96 31.77 3.94
N VAL A 715 -24.78 30.81 4.35
CA VAL A 715 -26.22 30.73 4.07
C VAL A 715 -26.97 30.76 5.41
N CYS A 716 -27.45 31.95 5.79
CA CYS A 716 -28.23 32.17 7.01
C CYS A 716 -29.58 32.86 6.72
N ASP A 717 -29.89 33.10 5.44
CA ASP A 717 -31.10 33.80 5.00
C ASP A 717 -32.20 32.76 4.64
N PRO A 718 -33.49 33.01 5.00
CA PRO A 718 -34.62 32.16 4.62
C PRO A 718 -34.81 31.97 3.10
N THR A 719 -34.15 32.79 2.28
CA THR A 719 -34.11 32.63 0.82
C THR A 719 -33.19 31.49 0.36
N GLY A 720 -32.37 30.94 1.26
CA GLY A 720 -31.40 29.88 0.94
C GLY A 720 -30.24 30.34 0.04
N GLN A 721 -30.06 31.66 -0.13
CA GLN A 721 -28.97 32.25 -0.91
C GLN A 721 -27.78 32.64 -0.02
N PRO A 722 -26.55 32.62 -0.55
CA PRO A 722 -25.39 33.13 0.17
C PRO A 722 -25.56 34.61 0.54
N VAL A 723 -25.21 34.95 1.79
CA VAL A 723 -25.36 36.28 2.37
C VAL A 723 -24.39 37.30 1.73
N GLY A 724 -23.18 36.85 1.36
CA GLY A 724 -22.17 37.68 0.71
C GLY A 724 -21.70 38.85 1.59
N GLU A 725 -21.54 40.03 0.98
CA GLU A 725 -21.00 41.22 1.67
C GLU A 725 -21.93 41.76 2.78
N ARG A 726 -23.22 41.40 2.77
CA ARG A 726 -24.17 41.81 3.81
C ARG A 726 -23.76 41.33 5.20
N ALA A 727 -23.00 40.23 5.29
CA ALA A 727 -22.49 39.72 6.56
C ALA A 727 -21.52 40.68 7.26
N ALA A 728 -20.92 41.63 6.53
CA ALA A 728 -20.06 42.66 7.09
C ALA A 728 -20.84 43.86 7.68
N ALA A 729 -22.17 43.90 7.55
CA ALA A 729 -23.00 44.99 8.04
C ALA A 729 -23.55 44.69 9.45
N PRO A 730 -23.35 45.58 10.45
CA PRO A 730 -23.96 45.44 11.77
C PRO A 730 -25.49 45.27 11.72
N GLU A 731 -26.17 45.95 10.80
CA GLU A 731 -27.63 45.91 10.63
C GLU A 731 -28.13 44.52 10.26
N TYR A 732 -27.34 43.76 9.49
CA TYR A 732 -27.66 42.38 9.16
C TYR A 732 -27.71 41.51 10.42
N TRP A 733 -26.74 41.68 11.32
CA TRP A 733 -26.67 40.94 12.58
C TRP A 733 -27.72 41.36 13.59
N LEU A 734 -28.14 42.63 13.59
CA LEU A 734 -29.30 43.07 14.37
C LEU A 734 -30.57 42.33 13.93
N GLU A 735 -30.78 42.20 12.61
CA GLU A 735 -31.89 41.42 12.05
C GLU A 735 -31.77 39.94 12.46
N GLN A 736 -30.59 39.32 12.28
CA GLN A 736 -30.39 37.90 12.60
C GLN A 736 -30.63 37.58 14.09
N LEU A 737 -30.16 38.43 15.00
CA LEU A 737 -30.31 38.24 16.44
C LEU A 737 -31.76 38.36 16.91
N THR A 738 -32.57 39.18 16.24
CA THR A 738 -33.94 39.51 16.68
C THR A 738 -35.01 38.75 15.91
N ARG A 739 -34.64 38.13 14.78
CA ARG A 739 -35.52 37.29 13.98
C ARG A 739 -35.81 35.96 14.70
N PRO A 740 -37.09 35.57 14.84
CA PRO A 740 -37.44 34.22 15.27
C PRO A 740 -36.86 33.19 14.30
N ALA A 741 -36.18 32.17 14.81
CA ALA A 741 -35.65 31.12 13.97
C ALA A 741 -36.81 30.27 13.40
N PRO A 742 -36.76 29.87 12.11
CA PRO A 742 -37.70 28.87 11.58
C PRO A 742 -37.56 27.53 12.32
N PRO A 743 -38.53 26.61 12.29
CA PRO A 743 -38.43 25.33 13.00
C PRO A 743 -37.37 24.37 12.46
N CYS A 744 -36.78 24.66 11.30
CA CYS A 744 -35.75 23.85 10.64
C CYS A 744 -34.80 24.78 9.86
N PRO A 745 -33.50 24.46 9.74
CA PRO A 745 -32.59 25.17 8.85
C PRO A 745 -33.13 25.22 7.42
N VAL A 746 -33.05 26.40 6.80
CA VAL A 746 -33.33 26.55 5.37
C VAL A 746 -32.11 26.10 4.59
N LEU A 747 -32.24 24.95 3.94
CA LEU A 747 -31.16 24.37 3.14
C LEU A 747 -31.08 25.09 1.79
N PRO A 748 -29.87 25.28 1.23
CA PRO A 748 -29.71 25.91 -0.08
C PRO A 748 -30.42 25.10 -1.17
N ALA A 749 -31.12 25.79 -2.06
CA ALA A 749 -31.90 25.18 -3.16
C ALA A 749 -31.05 24.41 -4.19
N GLN A 750 -29.72 24.52 -4.10
CA GLN A 750 -28.75 23.78 -4.91
C GLN A 750 -27.83 22.98 -3.98
N SER A 751 -28.18 21.74 -3.69
CA SER A 751 -27.29 20.74 -3.07
C SER A 751 -26.27 20.15 -4.07
N ALA A 752 -25.86 20.94 -5.08
CA ALA A 752 -25.06 20.45 -6.20
C ALA A 752 -23.60 20.15 -5.82
N GLU A 753 -23.09 20.71 -4.72
CA GLU A 753 -21.67 20.63 -4.35
C GLU A 753 -21.30 19.38 -3.53
N GLY A 754 -22.26 18.70 -2.91
CA GLY A 754 -22.03 17.46 -2.13
C GLY A 754 -22.98 17.30 -0.93
N PRO A 755 -22.73 16.32 -0.04
CA PRO A 755 -23.55 16.09 1.15
C PRO A 755 -23.49 17.26 2.15
N LEU A 756 -24.52 17.34 3.00
CA LEU A 756 -24.59 18.30 4.11
C LEU A 756 -24.38 17.58 5.44
N LEU A 757 -23.35 17.99 6.18
CA LEU A 757 -23.03 17.50 7.52
C LEU A 757 -23.71 18.40 8.56
N TYR A 758 -24.55 17.85 9.42
CA TYR A 758 -25.16 18.57 10.53
C TYR A 758 -24.29 18.46 11.78
N LEU A 759 -23.90 19.62 12.33
CA LEU A 759 -23.06 19.74 13.50
C LEU A 759 -23.93 20.14 14.69
N GLY A 760 -23.73 19.47 15.83
CA GLY A 760 -24.41 19.76 17.08
C GLY A 760 -25.51 18.75 17.45
N PRO A 761 -26.24 19.00 18.56
CA PRO A 761 -27.25 18.08 19.07
C PRO A 761 -28.32 17.75 18.02
N VAL A 762 -28.62 16.47 17.85
CA VAL A 762 -29.61 16.04 16.86
C VAL A 762 -31.00 16.51 17.27
N PRO A 763 -31.76 17.19 16.39
CA PRO A 763 -33.12 17.63 16.72
C PRO A 763 -34.07 16.44 16.86
N GLU A 764 -35.17 16.64 17.62
CA GLU A 764 -36.23 15.63 17.82
C GLU A 764 -36.78 15.14 16.47
N ALA A 765 -37.04 16.07 15.55
CA ALA A 765 -37.42 15.80 14.17
C ALA A 765 -36.22 16.06 13.22
N PRO A 766 -35.50 15.00 12.78
CA PRO A 766 -34.36 15.15 11.89
C PRO A 766 -34.84 15.45 10.47
N ALA A 767 -34.18 16.38 9.80
CA ALA A 767 -34.44 16.67 8.40
C ALA A 767 -33.88 15.54 7.52
N PRO A 768 -34.65 15.05 6.53
CA PRO A 768 -34.13 14.06 5.59
C PRO A 768 -32.99 14.67 4.75
N GLY A 769 -31.98 13.85 4.45
CA GLY A 769 -30.86 14.24 3.60
C GLY A 769 -29.66 14.90 4.31
N LEU A 770 -29.75 15.15 5.62
CA LEU A 770 -28.61 15.56 6.43
C LEU A 770 -27.87 14.36 7.01
N LEU A 771 -26.54 14.48 7.10
CA LEU A 771 -25.68 13.51 7.78
C LEU A 771 -25.32 14.05 9.16
N TYR A 772 -25.87 13.44 10.21
CA TYR A 772 -25.73 13.90 11.59
C TYR A 772 -24.42 13.41 12.21
N THR A 773 -23.61 14.35 12.73
CA THR A 773 -22.27 14.07 13.30
C THR A 773 -22.26 13.82 14.81
N SER A 774 -23.43 13.76 15.43
CA SER A 774 -23.60 13.54 16.88
C SER A 774 -24.64 12.47 17.12
N ALA A 775 -24.47 11.75 18.24
CA ALA A 775 -25.33 10.63 18.61
C ALA A 775 -26.74 11.08 19.00
N ARG A 776 -27.74 10.23 18.68
CA ARG A 776 -29.09 10.39 19.22
C ARG A 776 -29.22 9.72 20.61
N PRO A 777 -29.85 10.38 21.60
CA PRO A 777 -29.95 9.84 22.95
C PRO A 777 -30.69 8.49 23.05
N ASP A 778 -31.61 8.25 22.13
CA ASP A 778 -32.48 7.06 22.08
C ASP A 778 -31.97 5.98 21.12
N ALA A 779 -30.91 6.24 20.35
CA ALA A 779 -30.37 5.30 19.37
C ALA A 779 -29.40 4.28 19.98
N GLY A 780 -28.88 4.52 21.19
CA GLY A 780 -27.89 3.65 21.84
C GLY A 780 -26.52 3.65 21.16
N GLU A 781 -26.26 4.60 20.26
CA GLU A 781 -24.98 4.77 19.57
C GLU A 781 -24.02 5.71 20.33
N SER A 782 -22.72 5.51 20.19
CA SER A 782 -21.70 6.42 20.72
C SER A 782 -21.51 7.64 19.81
N GLU A 783 -20.99 8.75 20.36
CA GLU A 783 -20.73 9.96 19.59
C GLU A 783 -19.67 9.72 18.50
N GLU A 784 -18.68 8.89 18.81
CA GLU A 784 -17.65 8.42 17.87
C GLU A 784 -18.30 7.66 16.70
N HIS A 785 -19.22 6.76 17.01
CA HIS A 785 -19.94 5.99 15.99
C HIS A 785 -20.77 6.89 15.07
N ALA A 786 -21.50 7.86 15.63
CA ALA A 786 -22.30 8.80 14.86
C ALA A 786 -21.44 9.67 13.92
N LEU A 787 -20.33 10.22 14.42
CA LEU A 787 -19.38 10.98 13.63
C LEU A 787 -18.79 10.14 12.48
N LEU A 788 -18.27 8.95 12.79
CA LEU A 788 -17.67 8.06 11.79
C LEU A 788 -18.70 7.58 10.76
N SER A 789 -19.96 7.36 11.18
CA SER A 789 -21.07 7.04 10.29
C SER A 789 -21.40 8.17 9.32
N ALA A 790 -21.42 9.42 9.79
CA ALA A 790 -21.61 10.59 8.93
C ALA A 790 -20.47 10.74 7.92
N LEU A 791 -19.22 10.58 8.37
CA LEU A 791 -18.03 10.62 7.52
C LEU A 791 -18.01 9.47 6.51
N ALA A 792 -18.40 8.26 6.90
CA ALA A 792 -18.53 7.11 6.01
C ALA A 792 -19.54 7.39 4.90
N ARG A 793 -20.71 7.93 5.24
CA ARG A 793 -21.74 8.31 4.27
C ARG A 793 -21.28 9.42 3.32
N ALA A 794 -20.54 10.42 3.82
CA ALA A 794 -19.95 11.45 2.98
C ALA A 794 -18.86 10.89 2.06
N HIS A 795 -18.00 10.01 2.58
CA HIS A 795 -16.90 9.38 1.86
C HIS A 795 -17.40 8.54 0.68
N VAL A 796 -18.43 7.72 0.87
CA VAL A 796 -18.99 6.91 -0.22
C VAL A 796 -19.76 7.74 -1.26
N GLN A 797 -20.03 9.02 -0.97
CA GLN A 797 -20.63 9.99 -1.90
C GLN A 797 -19.60 10.89 -2.59
N GLY A 798 -18.30 10.59 -2.44
CA GLY A 798 -17.22 11.27 -3.17
C GLY A 798 -16.50 12.39 -2.41
N VAL A 799 -16.83 12.61 -1.13
CA VAL A 799 -16.08 13.54 -0.27
C VAL A 799 -14.74 12.89 0.11
N ALA A 800 -13.65 13.65 0.05
CA ALA A 800 -12.36 13.20 0.56
C ALA A 800 -12.36 13.25 2.10
N VAL A 801 -11.90 12.17 2.73
CA VAL A 801 -11.77 12.07 4.19
C VAL A 801 -10.35 11.57 4.47
N ASP A 802 -9.60 12.33 5.25
CA ASP A 802 -8.36 11.87 5.84
C ASP A 802 -8.69 10.98 7.04
N TRP A 803 -8.85 9.69 6.75
CA TRP A 803 -9.15 8.69 7.77
C TRP A 803 -8.00 8.51 8.75
N ALA A 804 -6.74 8.74 8.34
CA ALA A 804 -5.57 8.58 9.19
C ALA A 804 -5.60 9.57 10.38
N ALA A 805 -6.04 10.80 10.14
CA ALA A 805 -6.20 11.83 11.17
C ALA A 805 -7.21 11.43 12.28
N LEU A 806 -8.14 10.51 11.99
CA LEU A 806 -9.17 10.05 12.95
C LEU A 806 -8.67 8.89 13.85
N PHE A 807 -7.47 8.38 13.60
CA PHE A 807 -6.80 7.42 14.48
C PHE A 807 -5.96 8.11 15.56
N GLU A 808 -5.82 9.44 15.52
CA GLU A 808 -5.18 10.19 16.62
C GLU A 808 -5.98 10.04 17.92
N GLY A 809 -5.28 9.72 19.02
CA GLY A 809 -5.90 9.46 20.32
C GLY A 809 -6.44 8.03 20.50
N ALA A 810 -6.37 7.19 19.46
CA ALA A 810 -6.80 5.78 19.49
C ALA A 810 -5.84 4.79 20.13
N GLY A 811 -4.63 5.26 20.42
CA GLY A 811 -3.47 4.41 20.67
C GLY A 811 -2.39 4.70 19.64
N ARG A 812 -1.43 3.78 19.50
CA ARG A 812 -0.37 3.83 18.49
C ARG A 812 -0.61 2.69 17.49
N PRO A 813 -1.43 2.88 16.45
CA PRO A 813 -1.65 1.84 15.45
C PRO A 813 -0.33 1.51 14.74
N ARG A 814 -0.22 0.26 14.28
CA ARG A 814 0.89 -0.23 13.47
C ARG A 814 0.39 -0.55 12.08
N THR A 815 1.26 -0.33 11.09
CA THR A 815 1.02 -0.81 9.74
C THR A 815 1.21 -2.34 9.72
N VAL A 816 0.15 -3.06 9.39
CA VAL A 816 0.13 -4.51 9.25
C VAL A 816 -0.06 -4.89 7.78
N PRO A 817 0.42 -6.09 7.37
CA PRO A 817 0.17 -6.59 6.03
C PRO A 817 -1.34 -6.75 5.80
N LEU A 818 -1.80 -6.42 4.60
CA LEU A 818 -3.18 -6.60 4.17
C LEU A 818 -3.19 -7.28 2.80
N PRO A 819 -4.28 -7.97 2.42
CA PRO A 819 -4.46 -8.46 1.06
C PRO A 819 -4.32 -7.35 0.03
N THR A 820 -3.81 -7.70 -1.15
CA THR A 820 -3.70 -6.81 -2.30
C THR A 820 -5.00 -6.77 -3.10
N TYR A 821 -5.07 -5.83 -4.05
CA TYR A 821 -6.25 -5.55 -4.86
C TYR A 821 -6.83 -6.79 -5.57
N ALA A 822 -8.15 -6.92 -5.53
CA ALA A 822 -8.91 -8.00 -6.16
C ALA A 822 -9.19 -7.74 -7.66
N PHE A 823 -8.15 -7.88 -8.50
CA PHE A 823 -8.26 -7.76 -9.96
C PHE A 823 -9.41 -8.61 -10.55
N GLN A 824 -10.19 -7.99 -11.43
CA GLN A 824 -11.33 -8.58 -12.14
C GLN A 824 -10.90 -8.99 -13.54
N ARG A 825 -10.23 -10.13 -13.62
CA ARG A 825 -9.54 -10.53 -14.84
C ARG A 825 -10.48 -11.03 -15.91
N GLN A 826 -10.14 -10.71 -17.16
CA GLN A 826 -10.70 -11.30 -18.36
C GLN A 826 -9.58 -11.93 -19.18
N ARG A 827 -9.95 -12.89 -20.03
CA ARG A 827 -9.00 -13.61 -20.87
C ARG A 827 -8.65 -12.81 -22.13
N TYR A 828 -7.35 -12.58 -22.35
CA TYR A 828 -6.78 -11.95 -23.53
C TYR A 828 -5.64 -12.80 -24.10
N TRP A 829 -5.85 -13.39 -25.28
CA TRP A 829 -4.88 -14.27 -25.94
C TRP A 829 -4.99 -14.21 -27.47
N LEU A 830 -3.88 -14.00 -28.17
CA LEU A 830 -3.83 -13.99 -29.65
C LEU A 830 -3.95 -15.42 -30.19
N ALA A 831 -5.03 -15.69 -30.92
CA ALA A 831 -5.23 -16.96 -31.63
C ALA A 831 -4.30 -17.07 -32.87
N GLU A 832 -3.85 -18.29 -33.19
CA GLU A 832 -3.02 -18.55 -34.38
C GLU A 832 -3.76 -18.37 -35.73
N SER A 833 -5.09 -18.37 -35.71
CA SER A 833 -5.94 -18.19 -36.89
C SER A 833 -7.08 -17.22 -36.61
N VAL A 834 -7.12 -16.08 -37.30
CA VAL A 834 -8.39 -15.42 -37.61
C VAL A 834 -9.04 -16.28 -38.70
N PRO A 835 -10.29 -16.75 -38.54
CA PRO A 835 -10.98 -17.39 -39.66
C PRO A 835 -11.04 -16.37 -40.79
N VAL A 836 -10.42 -16.69 -41.91
CA VAL A 836 -10.73 -15.98 -43.15
C VAL A 836 -12.13 -16.44 -43.49
N ASP A 837 -13.13 -15.56 -43.38
CA ASP A 837 -14.45 -15.85 -43.92
C ASP A 837 -14.27 -16.26 -45.39
N GLU A 838 -14.56 -17.53 -45.69
CA GLU A 838 -14.77 -18.00 -47.06
C GLU A 838 -16.11 -17.44 -47.57
N GLU A 839 -16.22 -16.12 -47.71
CA GLU A 839 -17.27 -15.49 -48.51
C GLU A 839 -16.63 -14.61 -49.59
N GLY A 840 -16.53 -15.18 -50.79
CA GLY A 840 -16.06 -14.48 -51.98
C GLY A 840 -15.68 -15.42 -53.13
N SER A 841 -16.54 -16.37 -53.48
CA SER A 841 -16.56 -17.00 -54.82
C SER A 841 -17.45 -16.22 -55.76
#